data_AF-A0A836YK29-F1
#
_entry.id   AF-A0A836YK29-F1
#
_cell.length_a   1.000
_cell.length_b   1.000
_cell.length_c   1.000
_cell.angle_alpha   90.00
_cell.angle_beta   90.00
_cell.angle_gamma   90.00
#
_symmetry.space_group_name_H-M   'P 1'
#
loop_
_entity.id
_entity.type
_entity.pdbx_description
1 polymer ?
#
loop_
_entity_poly.entity_id
_entity_poly.type
_entity_poly.pdbx_seq_one_letter_code
_entity_poly.pdbx_strand_id
1 'polypeptide(L)'
;MARLAPVMQLKAHFEDKCGHPLVGGNVFAYESGTTTPKATFADAEGTTPNTHPIILDERGEAPIYLLSGRYRFIVKSRYGVTIYDVNDIGDWLGVVTTELVVDGNKTQKEINAEQNERKSVNLWSSGIVDALSKYNNIDFDNNETLTTPVHLSTNKSVTSNSHVINQTTPTTIVLESDFAASDIMIDGLHIVQDKSGPISGGTNNNHAVVKIKGGTRNTIKNIVSDGQLGLSFGMGEIGASDRRSRFNVAYNIAFLNTHMGVEHIGASYNHTRDIVVAPTAFKGIFHGLRITGYDEIENPAETAHAPAHANSGSDYYISNMTNGISVQNSAKYNSYDRIFITECDRAVQFVQGTVVGNNPTMNHFNVIGEKVGQAIVNQGGNHNDFEILIDGGAFTDQGIQELTGYSGKGFNRYRGIIKNSAKTAAQFRYSHNLYNLQVSSAVGNGVNINGTYGNGPITVNGATGTGVSLAGNYNNLQVVATECLTALAVSGTGNTVNIQTDGNVQISGSDNTIIGRIGGNLTVTGNNNKFIGEVVGTVTRTGTTGNDFTGLKGWSGEIVLPELTTDTAGRVTVTVPKHASAQIRTAYATIPLNTSEYELKVISISGGNVIFELQDGAGNGVATTAVTFNYSYFCS
;
A
#
# COMPACT_ATOMS: atom_id res chain seq x y z
N MET A 1 13.13 -32.51 54.94
CA MET A 1 13.77 -33.43 55.92
C MET A 1 13.95 -32.63 57.21
N ALA A 2 13.44 -33.02 58.38
CA ALA A 2 13.70 -34.28 59.08
C ALA A 2 12.42 -35.00 59.57
N ARG A 3 12.43 -36.34 59.48
CA ARG A 3 11.51 -37.21 60.24
C ARG A 3 11.98 -37.22 61.69
N LEU A 4 11.17 -36.68 62.60
CA LEU A 4 11.32 -36.87 64.04
C LEU A 4 10.59 -38.16 64.44
N ALA A 5 11.23 -38.99 65.25
CA ALA A 5 10.68 -40.29 65.67
C ALA A 5 9.63 -40.10 66.79
N PRO A 6 8.43 -40.72 66.70
CA PRO A 6 7.50 -40.73 67.80
C PRO A 6 7.91 -41.77 68.86
N VAL A 7 7.65 -41.45 70.13
CA VAL A 7 7.73 -42.40 71.25
C VAL A 7 6.72 -43.52 70.98
N MET A 8 7.23 -44.68 70.60
CA MET A 8 6.48 -45.83 70.06
C MET A 8 5.60 -46.59 71.09
N GLN A 9 5.19 -45.91 72.18
CA GLN A 9 4.56 -46.57 73.32
C GLN A 9 3.47 -45.70 73.99
N LEU A 10 2.77 -44.87 73.22
CA LEU A 10 1.52 -44.25 73.69
C LEU A 10 0.34 -45.10 73.20
N LYS A 11 -0.27 -45.88 74.11
CA LYS A 11 -1.51 -46.61 73.86
C LYS A 11 -2.69 -45.79 74.36
N ALA A 12 -3.87 -46.03 73.79
CA ALA A 12 -5.10 -45.49 74.36
C ALA A 12 -5.37 -46.20 75.69
N HIS A 13 -5.58 -45.43 76.76
CA HIS A 13 -5.85 -45.91 78.11
C HIS A 13 -7.28 -45.56 78.51
N PHE A 14 -8.00 -46.52 79.09
CA PHE A 14 -9.38 -46.33 79.52
C PHE A 14 -9.54 -46.75 80.98
N GLU A 15 -10.31 -45.94 81.72
CA GLU A 15 -10.58 -46.15 83.14
C GLU A 15 -12.08 -46.26 83.41
N ASP A 16 -12.44 -46.91 84.50
CA ASP A 16 -13.78 -46.87 85.06
C ASP A 16 -14.09 -45.51 85.70
N LYS A 17 -15.35 -45.31 86.13
CA LYS A 17 -15.79 -44.04 86.76
C LYS A 17 -15.12 -43.75 88.11
N CYS A 18 -14.41 -44.71 88.70
CA CYS A 18 -13.66 -44.57 89.93
C CYS A 18 -12.16 -44.33 89.67
N GLY A 19 -11.73 -44.27 88.41
CA GLY A 19 -10.33 -44.04 88.02
C GLY A 19 -9.47 -45.31 88.01
N HIS A 20 -10.07 -46.51 88.06
CA HIS A 20 -9.30 -47.75 87.90
C HIS A 20 -9.16 -48.13 86.43
N PRO A 21 -8.01 -48.69 86.01
CA PRO A 21 -7.83 -49.27 84.69
C PRO A 21 -8.96 -50.22 84.27
N LEU A 22 -9.48 -50.06 83.06
CA LEU A 22 -10.58 -50.87 82.53
C LEU A 22 -10.08 -52.22 82.00
N VAL A 23 -9.49 -53.02 82.89
CA VAL A 23 -8.85 -54.30 82.57
C VAL A 23 -9.84 -55.28 81.94
N GLY A 24 -9.52 -55.78 80.75
CA GLY A 24 -10.38 -56.68 79.98
C GLY A 24 -11.65 -56.02 79.43
N GLY A 25 -11.70 -54.68 79.38
CA GLY A 25 -12.76 -53.93 78.74
C GLY A 25 -12.78 -54.11 77.21
N ASN A 26 -13.87 -53.69 76.60
CA ASN A 26 -14.11 -53.79 75.16
C ASN A 26 -14.32 -52.38 74.57
N VAL A 27 -13.55 -52.03 73.54
CA VAL A 27 -13.72 -50.78 72.78
C VAL A 27 -14.30 -51.12 71.41
N PHE A 28 -15.42 -50.48 71.07
CA PHE A 28 -16.09 -50.61 69.78
C PHE A 28 -15.92 -49.32 68.99
N ALA A 29 -15.40 -49.43 67.77
CA ALA A 29 -15.21 -48.31 66.84
C ALA A 29 -16.26 -48.37 65.73
N TYR A 30 -17.00 -47.28 65.54
CA TYR A 30 -18.05 -47.16 64.53
C TYR A 30 -17.83 -45.94 63.65
N GLU A 31 -18.50 -45.90 62.50
CA GLU A 31 -18.64 -44.65 61.76
C GLU A 31 -19.37 -43.61 62.64
N SER A 32 -18.95 -42.35 62.55
CA SER A 32 -19.55 -41.27 63.35
C SER A 32 -21.07 -41.22 63.17
N GLY A 33 -21.80 -41.16 64.28
CA GLY A 33 -23.27 -41.11 64.29
C GLY A 33 -23.98 -42.43 64.04
N THR A 34 -23.29 -43.54 63.79
CA THR A 34 -23.90 -44.84 63.50
C THR A 34 -23.47 -45.92 64.51
N THR A 35 -23.89 -47.17 64.26
CA THR A 35 -23.38 -48.39 64.91
C THR A 35 -22.76 -49.35 63.88
N THR A 36 -22.37 -48.83 62.71
CA THR A 36 -21.69 -49.59 61.65
C THR A 36 -20.21 -49.70 61.98
N PRO A 37 -19.63 -50.91 62.16
CA PRO A 37 -18.22 -51.06 62.52
C PRO A 37 -17.29 -50.36 61.53
N LYS A 38 -16.34 -49.57 62.04
CA LYS A 38 -15.30 -48.91 61.23
C LYS A 38 -13.92 -49.43 61.65
N ALA A 39 -13.08 -49.73 60.66
CA ALA A 39 -11.77 -50.32 60.89
C ALA A 39 -10.86 -49.40 61.72
N THR A 40 -10.08 -50.02 62.61
CA THR A 40 -8.95 -49.43 63.34
C THR A 40 -7.79 -50.42 63.30
N PHE A 41 -6.58 -49.96 63.61
CA PHE A 41 -5.36 -50.75 63.44
C PHE A 41 -4.50 -50.77 64.71
N ALA A 42 -3.71 -51.83 64.87
CA ALA A 42 -2.78 -52.02 65.99
C ALA A 42 -1.40 -51.40 65.73
N ASP A 43 -1.12 -50.96 64.50
CA ASP A 43 0.10 -50.27 64.07
C ASP A 43 -0.20 -48.98 63.30
N ALA A 44 0.78 -48.07 63.30
CA ALA A 44 0.66 -46.75 62.67
C ALA A 44 0.66 -46.82 61.14
N GLU A 45 1.23 -47.89 60.57
CA GLU A 45 1.26 -48.17 59.14
C GLU A 45 -0.09 -48.67 58.59
N GLY A 46 -1.05 -49.00 59.47
CA GLY A 46 -2.39 -49.45 59.09
C GLY A 46 -2.41 -50.86 58.51
N THR A 47 -1.47 -51.73 58.92
CA THR A 47 -1.27 -53.06 58.32
C THR A 47 -1.92 -54.20 59.11
N THR A 48 -2.06 -54.05 60.43
CA THR A 48 -2.64 -55.02 61.36
C THR A 48 -3.99 -54.51 61.86
N PRO A 49 -5.11 -54.97 61.30
CA PRO A 49 -6.44 -54.57 61.77
C PRO A 49 -6.68 -55.01 63.21
N ASN A 50 -7.27 -54.14 64.01
CA ASN A 50 -7.80 -54.52 65.31
C ASN A 50 -9.05 -55.37 65.18
N THR A 51 -9.31 -56.22 66.17
CA THR A 51 -10.58 -56.94 66.32
C THR A 51 -11.73 -55.99 66.64
N HIS A 52 -12.98 -56.43 66.44
CA HIS A 52 -14.18 -55.67 66.80
C HIS A 52 -15.08 -56.54 67.70
N PRO A 53 -15.11 -56.32 69.03
CA PRO A 53 -14.43 -55.25 69.78
C PRO A 53 -12.90 -55.39 69.90
N ILE A 54 -12.24 -54.27 70.19
CA ILE A 54 -10.84 -54.21 70.64
C ILE A 54 -10.82 -54.54 72.14
N ILE A 55 -10.02 -55.52 72.54
CA ILE A 55 -9.93 -55.97 73.95
C ILE A 55 -8.78 -55.22 74.64
N LEU A 56 -9.05 -54.65 75.81
CA LEU A 56 -8.07 -53.92 76.62
C LEU A 56 -7.22 -54.87 77.48
N ASP A 57 -5.94 -54.56 77.61
CA ASP A 57 -4.98 -55.34 78.39
C ASP A 57 -5.12 -55.16 79.92
N GLU A 58 -4.20 -55.75 80.70
CA GLU A 58 -4.17 -55.68 82.16
C GLU A 58 -4.01 -54.26 82.74
N ARG A 59 -3.72 -53.28 81.89
CA ARG A 59 -3.63 -51.87 82.25
C ARG A 59 -4.78 -51.04 81.70
N GLY A 60 -5.78 -51.67 81.07
CA GLY A 60 -6.87 -50.95 80.42
C GLY A 60 -6.44 -50.27 79.11
N GLU A 61 -5.36 -50.76 78.48
CA GLU A 61 -4.76 -50.14 77.31
C GLU A 61 -4.94 -50.99 76.04
N ALA A 62 -4.99 -50.33 74.87
CA ALA A 62 -4.84 -50.98 73.57
C ALA A 62 -4.24 -50.01 72.52
N PRO A 63 -3.47 -50.52 71.54
CA PRO A 63 -3.07 -49.72 70.38
C PRO A 63 -4.28 -49.51 69.46
N ILE A 64 -4.67 -48.25 69.24
CA ILE A 64 -5.81 -47.90 68.40
C ILE A 64 -5.39 -46.77 67.45
N TYR A 65 -5.08 -47.14 66.22
CA TYR A 65 -4.80 -46.21 65.13
C TYR A 65 -6.02 -46.05 64.23
N LEU A 66 -6.34 -44.80 63.90
CA LEU A 66 -7.51 -44.42 63.13
C LEU A 66 -7.15 -44.17 61.66
N LEU A 67 -8.07 -44.52 60.75
CA LEU A 67 -8.04 -44.00 59.39
C LEU A 67 -8.51 -42.54 59.36
N SER A 68 -8.39 -41.89 58.20
CA SER A 68 -8.98 -40.57 57.99
C SER A 68 -10.52 -40.58 58.20
N GLY A 69 -11.03 -39.41 58.60
CA GLY A 69 -12.43 -39.20 58.92
C GLY A 69 -12.78 -39.41 60.40
N ARG A 70 -14.09 -39.32 60.70
CA ARG A 70 -14.62 -39.31 62.07
C ARG A 70 -15.13 -40.69 62.51
N TYR A 71 -15.06 -40.93 63.82
CA TYR A 71 -15.43 -42.18 64.49
C TYR A 71 -16.36 -41.92 65.67
N ARG A 72 -17.17 -42.92 66.01
CA ARG A 72 -17.83 -43.06 67.32
C ARG A 72 -17.18 -44.20 68.09
N PHE A 73 -16.86 -43.98 69.35
CA PHE A 73 -16.32 -45.00 70.24
C PHE A 73 -17.29 -45.33 71.37
N ILE A 74 -17.62 -46.61 71.51
CA ILE A 74 -18.36 -47.13 72.66
C ILE A 74 -17.41 -48.04 73.46
N VAL A 75 -17.18 -47.71 74.72
CA VAL A 75 -16.28 -48.45 75.60
C VAL A 75 -17.10 -49.12 76.70
N LYS A 76 -16.95 -50.44 76.86
CA LYS A 76 -17.67 -51.25 77.84
C LYS A 76 -16.69 -51.95 78.78
N SER A 77 -17.10 -52.14 80.04
CA SER A 77 -16.38 -53.00 80.98
C SER A 77 -16.39 -54.47 80.54
N ARG A 78 -15.57 -55.30 81.19
CA ARG A 78 -15.58 -56.77 80.99
C ARG A 78 -16.95 -57.43 81.21
N TYR A 79 -17.82 -56.79 82.00
CA TYR A 79 -19.18 -57.27 82.31
C TYR A 79 -20.24 -56.69 81.34
N GLY A 80 -19.82 -55.96 80.29
CA GLY A 80 -20.73 -55.42 79.27
C GLY A 80 -21.40 -54.09 79.63
N VAL A 81 -21.08 -53.50 80.78
CA VAL A 81 -21.59 -52.17 81.18
C VAL A 81 -20.88 -51.07 80.38
N THR A 82 -21.63 -50.20 79.69
CA THR A 82 -21.07 -49.05 78.97
C THR A 82 -20.49 -48.02 79.94
N ILE A 83 -19.22 -47.68 79.71
CA ILE A 83 -18.48 -46.65 80.46
C ILE A 83 -18.46 -45.33 79.67
N TYR A 84 -18.11 -45.40 78.39
CA TYR A 84 -18.06 -44.25 77.48
C TYR A 84 -18.85 -44.52 76.21
N ASP A 85 -19.50 -43.48 75.69
CA ASP A 85 -20.08 -43.43 74.35
C ASP A 85 -19.81 -42.03 73.80
N VAL A 86 -18.79 -41.91 72.96
CA VAL A 86 -18.29 -40.63 72.47
C VAL A 86 -18.35 -40.63 70.96
N ASN A 87 -19.04 -39.65 70.41
CA ASN A 87 -19.18 -39.47 68.97
C ASN A 87 -18.20 -38.40 68.45
N ASP A 88 -18.00 -38.40 67.14
CA ASP A 88 -17.25 -37.39 66.40
C ASP A 88 -15.74 -37.25 66.76
N ILE A 89 -15.13 -38.36 67.15
CA ILE A 89 -13.68 -38.45 67.43
C ILE A 89 -12.92 -38.72 66.12
N GLY A 90 -11.90 -37.92 65.81
CA GLY A 90 -11.04 -38.10 64.63
C GLY A 90 -10.63 -36.77 64.01
N ASP A 91 -9.76 -36.83 63.01
CA ASP A 91 -9.33 -35.73 62.13
C ASP A 91 -9.12 -34.37 62.82
N TRP A 92 -8.12 -34.28 63.72
CA TRP A 92 -7.78 -33.05 64.45
C TRP A 92 -6.84 -32.11 63.67
N LEU A 93 -6.35 -32.55 62.51
CA LEU A 93 -5.60 -31.73 61.55
C LEU A 93 -6.51 -31.56 60.33
N GLY A 94 -7.22 -30.43 60.25
CA GLY A 94 -8.19 -30.16 59.18
C GLY A 94 -7.61 -30.27 57.76
N VAL A 95 -8.48 -30.14 56.76
CA VAL A 95 -8.12 -30.22 55.32
C VAL A 95 -6.87 -29.38 55.05
N VAL A 96 -5.80 -30.03 54.60
CA VAL A 96 -4.59 -29.34 54.15
C VAL A 96 -4.90 -28.63 52.84
N THR A 97 -5.10 -27.32 52.89
CA THR A 97 -5.31 -26.48 51.70
C THR A 97 -3.96 -26.03 51.13
N THR A 98 -3.96 -25.57 49.88
CA THR A 98 -2.77 -25.01 49.21
C THR A 98 -2.22 -23.75 49.90
N GLU A 99 -2.96 -23.17 50.85
CA GLU A 99 -2.55 -22.03 51.66
C GLU A 99 -1.69 -22.45 52.87
N LEU A 100 -1.77 -23.72 53.27
CA LEU A 100 -1.13 -24.26 54.47
C LEU A 100 0.14 -25.06 54.17
N VAL A 101 0.31 -25.49 52.91
CA VAL A 101 1.54 -26.15 52.45
C VAL A 101 2.58 -25.07 52.16
N VAL A 102 3.69 -25.07 52.90
CA VAL A 102 4.79 -24.10 52.74
C VAL A 102 6.05 -24.83 52.28
N ASP A 103 6.69 -24.31 51.22
CA ASP A 103 8.04 -24.69 50.79
C ASP A 103 8.96 -23.47 50.92
N GLY A 104 10.01 -23.61 51.72
CA GLY A 104 10.85 -22.48 52.12
C GLY A 104 10.05 -21.38 52.83
N ASN A 105 9.97 -20.20 52.20
CA ASN A 105 9.27 -19.02 52.69
C ASN A 105 7.94 -18.72 51.97
N LYS A 106 7.46 -19.62 51.10
CA LYS A 106 6.25 -19.40 50.29
C LYS A 106 5.24 -20.52 50.46
N THR A 107 3.96 -20.16 50.46
CA THR A 107 2.86 -21.10 50.40
C THR A 107 2.72 -21.71 48.99
N GLN A 108 2.16 -22.91 48.88
CA GLN A 108 1.89 -23.56 47.60
C GLN A 108 0.94 -22.71 46.73
N LYS A 109 0.05 -21.92 47.33
CA LYS A 109 -0.78 -20.93 46.64
C LYS A 109 0.04 -19.80 46.04
N GLU A 110 0.99 -19.22 46.78
CA GLU A 110 1.90 -18.19 46.27
C GLU A 110 2.79 -18.74 45.16
N ILE A 111 3.33 -19.95 45.32
CA ILE A 111 4.11 -20.64 44.28
C ILE A 111 3.26 -20.84 43.01
N ASN A 112 2.01 -21.29 43.15
CA ASN A 112 1.11 -21.49 42.00
C ASN A 112 0.72 -20.16 41.34
N ALA A 113 0.53 -19.09 42.11
CA ALA A 113 0.23 -17.76 41.58
C ALA A 113 1.43 -17.16 40.82
N GLU A 114 2.64 -17.25 41.39
CA GLU A 114 3.88 -16.84 40.73
C GLU A 114 4.16 -17.64 39.45
N GLN A 115 3.74 -18.91 39.40
CA GLN A 115 3.84 -19.73 38.19
C GLN A 115 2.84 -19.34 37.10
N ASN A 116 1.73 -18.66 37.41
CA ASN A 116 0.66 -18.39 36.44
C ASN A 116 0.77 -17.03 35.71
N GLU A 117 1.66 -16.11 36.11
CA GLU A 117 1.74 -14.74 35.56
C GLU A 117 2.84 -14.48 34.50
N ARG A 118 2.97 -15.35 33.48
CA ARG A 118 3.91 -15.28 32.32
C ARG A 118 5.25 -15.94 32.58
N LYS A 119 5.47 -17.11 31.95
CA LYS A 119 6.76 -17.81 31.95
C LYS A 119 7.50 -17.57 30.63
N SER A 120 8.42 -16.63 30.64
CA SER A 120 9.80 -16.75 30.12
C SER A 120 10.18 -18.11 29.49
N VAL A 121 10.62 -18.14 28.22
CA VAL A 121 11.13 -19.34 27.49
C VAL A 121 12.24 -20.07 28.29
N ASN A 122 13.04 -19.32 29.05
CA ASN A 122 14.13 -19.84 29.89
C ASN A 122 13.65 -20.70 31.08
N LEU A 123 12.41 -20.56 31.52
CA LEU A 123 11.89 -21.32 32.66
C LEU A 123 11.48 -22.75 32.30
N TRP A 124 11.36 -23.09 31.01
CA TRP A 124 10.71 -24.35 30.59
C TRP A 124 11.26 -24.97 29.29
N SER A 125 12.25 -24.34 28.65
CA SER A 125 12.88 -24.82 27.42
C SER A 125 14.32 -24.35 27.28
N SER A 126 15.06 -24.96 26.34
CA SER A 126 16.43 -24.53 26.01
C SER A 126 16.50 -23.42 24.95
N GLY A 127 15.37 -22.91 24.46
CA GLY A 127 15.27 -21.91 23.39
C GLY A 127 13.93 -21.98 22.66
N ILE A 128 13.67 -21.03 21.75
CA ILE A 128 12.38 -20.83 21.07
C ILE A 128 11.87 -22.07 20.34
N VAL A 129 12.75 -22.86 19.72
CA VAL A 129 12.40 -24.05 18.95
C VAL A 129 11.92 -25.17 19.87
N ASP A 130 12.65 -25.43 20.96
CA ASP A 130 12.23 -26.38 21.99
C ASP A 130 10.93 -25.89 22.65
N ALA A 131 10.81 -24.58 22.81
CA ALA A 131 9.63 -23.98 23.40
C ALA A 131 8.35 -24.24 22.57
N LEU A 132 8.41 -23.96 21.28
CA LEU A 132 7.30 -24.18 20.35
C LEU A 132 7.00 -25.68 20.13
N SER A 133 7.91 -26.60 20.47
CA SER A 133 7.60 -28.03 20.46
C SER A 133 6.61 -28.45 21.56
N LYS A 134 6.57 -27.69 22.66
CA LYS A 134 5.78 -28.01 23.86
C LYS A 134 4.53 -27.15 24.00
N TYR A 135 4.55 -25.92 23.50
CA TYR A 135 3.46 -24.97 23.67
C TYR A 135 3.13 -24.25 22.35
N ASN A 136 1.92 -23.73 22.29
CA ASN A 136 1.44 -23.00 21.14
C ASN A 136 1.77 -21.51 21.24
N ASN A 137 1.61 -20.91 22.43
CA ASN A 137 1.89 -19.50 22.63
C ASN A 137 3.09 -19.36 23.54
N ILE A 138 4.09 -18.61 23.08
CA ILE A 138 5.33 -18.41 23.82
C ILE A 138 5.59 -16.92 24.01
N ASP A 139 6.05 -16.57 25.20
CA ASP A 139 6.53 -15.24 25.55
C ASP A 139 8.04 -15.31 25.74
N PHE A 140 8.73 -14.70 24.80
CA PHE A 140 10.17 -14.66 24.68
C PHE A 140 10.71 -13.49 25.50
N ASP A 141 11.51 -13.79 26.52
CA ASP A 141 11.85 -12.84 27.58
C ASP A 141 13.35 -12.56 27.70
N ASN A 142 14.16 -13.06 26.78
CA ASN A 142 15.61 -12.87 26.72
C ASN A 142 16.04 -12.84 25.27
N ASN A 143 17.27 -12.42 24.96
CA ASN A 143 17.79 -12.53 23.59
C ASN A 143 18.15 -13.98 23.24
N GLU A 144 18.04 -14.35 21.97
CA GLU A 144 18.33 -15.69 21.48
C GLU A 144 19.08 -15.67 20.16
N THR A 145 19.98 -16.64 20.00
CA THR A 145 20.73 -16.86 18.77
C THR A 145 20.18 -18.08 18.05
N LEU A 146 19.85 -17.92 16.77
CA LEU A 146 19.31 -18.98 15.93
C LEU A 146 20.27 -19.35 14.80
N THR A 147 20.38 -20.64 14.54
CA THR A 147 21.11 -21.19 13.38
C THR A 147 20.20 -21.83 12.35
N THR A 148 18.92 -22.04 12.69
CA THR A 148 17.87 -22.60 11.83
C THR A 148 16.58 -21.78 11.93
N PRO A 149 15.70 -21.83 10.92
CA PRO A 149 14.38 -21.21 10.99
C PRO A 149 13.53 -21.72 12.16
N VAL A 150 12.67 -20.84 12.66
CA VAL A 150 11.61 -21.18 13.61
C VAL A 150 10.33 -21.44 12.83
N HIS A 151 9.83 -22.68 12.88
CA HIS A 151 8.62 -23.07 12.18
C HIS A 151 7.36 -22.86 13.04
N LEU A 152 6.33 -22.23 12.46
CA LEU A 152 5.06 -21.89 13.10
C LEU A 152 3.90 -22.62 12.42
N SER A 153 3.41 -23.67 13.07
CA SER A 153 2.18 -24.37 12.69
C SER A 153 0.93 -23.70 13.28
N THR A 154 -0.27 -24.19 12.94
CA THR A 154 -1.55 -23.58 13.36
C THR A 154 -1.62 -23.28 14.86
N ASN A 155 -2.12 -22.09 15.19
CA ASN A 155 -2.23 -21.51 16.54
C ASN A 155 -0.89 -21.22 17.24
N LYS A 156 0.26 -21.35 16.56
CA LYS A 156 1.54 -20.99 17.16
C LYS A 156 1.77 -19.48 17.16
N SER A 157 2.13 -18.93 18.32
CA SER A 157 2.39 -17.50 18.51
C SER A 157 3.73 -17.29 19.20
N VAL A 158 4.49 -16.31 18.70
CA VAL A 158 5.73 -15.82 19.31
C VAL A 158 5.53 -14.38 19.72
N THR A 159 5.66 -14.10 21.00
CA THR A 159 5.51 -12.75 21.55
C THR A 159 6.73 -12.39 22.37
N SER A 160 7.05 -11.11 22.51
CA SER A 160 8.14 -10.63 23.33
C SER A 160 7.98 -9.17 23.71
N ASN A 161 8.75 -8.70 24.69
CA ASN A 161 8.90 -7.29 25.02
C ASN A 161 10.21 -6.71 24.46
N SER A 162 10.34 -6.71 23.13
CA SER A 162 11.46 -6.17 22.35
C SER A 162 12.80 -6.93 22.48
N HIS A 163 12.78 -8.20 22.84
CA HIS A 163 14.00 -9.00 22.86
C HIS A 163 14.49 -9.34 21.44
N VAL A 164 15.81 -9.58 21.35
CA VAL A 164 16.51 -9.81 20.09
C VAL A 164 16.48 -11.29 19.71
N ILE A 165 16.00 -11.59 18.51
CA ILE A 165 16.26 -12.86 17.81
C ILE A 165 17.39 -12.60 16.81
N ASN A 166 18.55 -13.18 17.07
CA ASN A 166 19.76 -13.03 16.27
C ASN A 166 20.02 -14.30 15.45
N GLN A 167 19.63 -14.29 14.19
CA GLN A 167 19.90 -15.38 13.27
C GLN A 167 21.29 -15.20 12.64
N THR A 168 22.17 -16.20 12.79
CA THR A 168 23.61 -16.08 12.47
C THR A 168 24.04 -16.92 11.27
N THR A 169 23.10 -17.47 10.51
CA THR A 169 23.39 -18.33 9.36
C THR A 169 22.94 -17.67 8.05
N PRO A 170 23.72 -17.69 6.97
CA PRO A 170 23.28 -17.08 5.73
C PRO A 170 22.05 -17.81 5.17
N THR A 171 21.17 -17.06 4.49
CA THR A 171 20.12 -17.60 3.60
C THR A 171 18.99 -18.42 4.26
N THR A 172 18.61 -18.12 5.52
CA THR A 172 17.41 -18.73 6.11
C THR A 172 16.40 -17.69 6.59
N ILE A 173 15.13 -18.10 6.60
CA ILE A 173 14.05 -17.33 7.22
C ILE A 173 14.22 -17.41 8.73
N VAL A 174 13.92 -16.33 9.46
CA VAL A 174 14.00 -16.36 10.92
C VAL A 174 12.75 -17.00 11.51
N LEU A 175 11.57 -16.48 11.17
CA LEU A 175 10.26 -17.03 11.55
C LEU A 175 9.47 -17.41 10.32
N GLU A 176 9.07 -18.67 10.20
CA GLU A 176 8.41 -19.21 9.02
C GLU A 176 7.10 -19.90 9.40
N SER A 177 5.97 -19.52 8.81
CA SER A 177 4.72 -20.26 8.97
C SER A 177 4.66 -21.45 8.03
N ASP A 178 4.04 -22.54 8.47
CA ASP A 178 3.71 -23.65 7.57
C ASP A 178 2.64 -23.22 6.55
N PHE A 179 2.53 -24.00 5.46
CA PHE A 179 1.61 -23.73 4.36
C PHE A 179 0.12 -23.70 4.76
N ALA A 180 -0.28 -24.53 5.73
CA ALA A 180 -1.66 -24.59 6.22
C ALA A 180 -1.86 -23.87 7.57
N ALA A 181 -0.81 -23.23 8.10
CA ALA A 181 -0.81 -22.67 9.45
C ALA A 181 -1.74 -21.46 9.54
N SER A 182 -2.80 -21.55 10.35
CA SER A 182 -3.71 -20.42 10.62
C SER A 182 -3.53 -19.91 12.03
N ASP A 183 -3.96 -18.68 12.28
CA ASP A 183 -3.98 -18.05 13.60
C ASP A 183 -2.57 -17.84 14.19
N ILE A 184 -1.65 -17.38 13.34
CA ILE A 184 -0.28 -17.03 13.72
C ILE A 184 -0.22 -15.60 14.26
N MET A 185 0.47 -15.42 15.38
CA MET A 185 0.82 -14.10 15.93
C MET A 185 2.31 -13.98 16.18
N ILE A 186 2.92 -12.92 15.66
CA ILE A 186 4.31 -12.54 15.93
C ILE A 186 4.29 -11.11 16.47
N ASP A 187 4.78 -10.90 17.69
CA ASP A 187 4.65 -9.62 18.42
C ASP A 187 5.93 -9.24 19.15
N GLY A 188 6.35 -7.98 19.01
CA GLY A 188 7.24 -7.33 19.96
C GLY A 188 8.68 -7.81 19.89
N LEU A 189 9.21 -8.11 18.70
CA LEU A 189 10.56 -8.66 18.52
C LEU A 189 11.49 -7.65 17.85
N HIS A 190 12.78 -7.71 18.21
CA HIS A 190 13.86 -7.17 17.37
C HIS A 190 14.53 -8.34 16.64
N ILE A 191 14.41 -8.41 15.32
CA ILE A 191 14.95 -9.51 14.53
C ILE A 191 16.19 -9.05 13.77
N VAL A 192 17.32 -9.69 14.05
CA VAL A 192 18.59 -9.52 13.34
C VAL A 192 18.81 -10.78 12.50
N GLN A 193 19.07 -10.60 11.20
CA GLN A 193 19.31 -11.70 10.26
C GLN A 193 20.68 -11.54 9.64
N ASP A 194 21.36 -12.64 9.37
CA ASP A 194 22.56 -12.64 8.54
C ASP A 194 22.21 -12.25 7.09
N LYS A 195 22.96 -11.27 6.58
CA LYS A 195 22.76 -10.66 5.25
C LYS A 195 23.82 -11.10 4.25
N SER A 196 24.71 -12.02 4.62
CA SER A 196 25.84 -12.45 3.77
C SER A 196 25.41 -13.33 2.59
N GLY A 197 24.18 -13.85 2.61
CA GLY A 197 23.58 -14.57 1.48
C GLY A 197 23.29 -13.66 0.27
N PRO A 198 23.19 -14.19 -0.97
CA PRO A 198 22.76 -13.41 -2.13
C PRO A 198 21.28 -13.05 -2.04
N ILE A 199 20.81 -11.89 -2.52
CA ILE A 199 19.35 -11.60 -2.59
C ILE A 199 18.79 -12.21 -3.88
N SER A 200 17.81 -13.13 -3.78
CA SER A 200 17.00 -13.60 -4.91
C SER A 200 15.57 -13.09 -4.78
N GLY A 201 15.01 -12.54 -5.85
CA GLY A 201 13.59 -12.15 -5.91
C GLY A 201 12.68 -13.34 -6.22
N GLY A 202 11.39 -13.22 -5.89
CA GLY A 202 10.36 -14.21 -6.24
C GLY A 202 9.82 -15.04 -5.07
N THR A 203 8.90 -15.96 -5.36
CA THR A 203 8.12 -16.74 -4.35
C THR A 203 8.97 -17.65 -3.45
N ASN A 204 10.14 -18.06 -3.92
CA ASN A 204 11.05 -18.97 -3.23
C ASN A 204 12.17 -18.25 -2.46
N ASN A 205 12.00 -16.95 -2.18
CA ASN A 205 12.97 -16.21 -1.39
C ASN A 205 13.06 -16.78 0.04
N ASN A 206 14.27 -17.17 0.46
CA ASN A 206 14.50 -17.74 1.79
C ASN A 206 15.14 -16.73 2.75
N HIS A 207 15.04 -15.43 2.47
CA HIS A 207 15.84 -14.41 3.14
C HIS A 207 14.98 -13.36 3.88
N ALA A 208 13.74 -13.71 4.26
CA ALA A 208 12.85 -12.82 5.03
C ALA A 208 13.02 -13.03 6.55
N VAL A 209 12.90 -11.97 7.35
CA VAL A 209 12.83 -12.12 8.80
C VAL A 209 11.56 -12.83 9.24
N VAL A 210 10.45 -12.60 8.53
CA VAL A 210 9.22 -13.36 8.72
C VAL A 210 8.66 -13.75 7.38
N LYS A 211 8.37 -15.03 7.19
CA LYS A 211 7.65 -15.53 6.02
C LYS A 211 6.36 -16.22 6.45
N ILE A 212 5.24 -15.73 5.93
CA ILE A 212 3.94 -16.37 6.07
C ILE A 212 3.64 -17.09 4.76
N LYS A 213 3.74 -18.43 4.76
CA LYS A 213 3.55 -19.26 3.55
C LYS A 213 2.08 -19.55 3.22
N GLY A 214 1.16 -19.42 4.18
CA GLY A 214 -0.26 -19.69 3.97
C GLY A 214 -1.12 -19.50 5.22
N GLY A 215 -2.35 -20.01 5.17
CA GLY A 215 -3.30 -19.96 6.30
C GLY A 215 -4.32 -18.83 6.29
N THR A 216 -5.25 -18.86 7.24
CA THR A 216 -6.44 -17.99 7.18
C THR A 216 -6.19 -16.61 7.78
N ARG A 217 -5.65 -16.53 9.00
CA ARG A 217 -5.49 -15.28 9.77
C ARG A 217 -4.10 -15.21 10.37
N ASN A 218 -3.34 -14.18 10.00
CA ASN A 218 -1.97 -13.99 10.48
C ASN A 218 -1.77 -12.54 10.92
N THR A 219 -1.11 -12.33 12.05
CA THR A 219 -0.81 -11.01 12.61
C THR A 219 0.68 -10.88 12.92
N ILE A 220 1.31 -9.83 12.40
CA ILE A 220 2.69 -9.46 12.71
C ILE A 220 2.68 -8.04 13.24
N LYS A 221 3.24 -7.77 14.42
CA LYS A 221 3.19 -6.40 14.96
C LYS A 221 4.36 -6.07 15.87
N ASN A 222 4.64 -4.79 16.02
CA ASN A 222 5.67 -4.27 16.92
C ASN A 222 7.04 -4.91 16.63
N ILE A 223 7.44 -4.92 15.36
CA ILE A 223 8.69 -5.57 14.93
C ILE A 223 9.73 -4.52 14.58
N VAL A 224 10.93 -4.66 15.12
CA VAL A 224 12.13 -3.98 14.60
C VAL A 224 12.95 -5.02 13.86
N SER A 225 13.44 -4.69 12.66
CA SER A 225 14.16 -5.65 11.83
C SER A 225 15.42 -5.06 11.23
N ASP A 226 16.50 -5.82 11.34
CA ASP A 226 17.76 -5.68 10.63
C ASP A 226 17.96 -6.90 9.74
N GLY A 227 17.07 -7.04 8.75
CA GLY A 227 16.96 -8.22 7.89
C GLY A 227 17.70 -8.11 6.57
N GLN A 228 17.69 -9.19 5.79
CA GLN A 228 17.98 -9.11 4.37
C GLN A 228 16.70 -8.70 3.61
N LEU A 229 15.62 -9.46 3.77
CA LEU A 229 14.25 -9.03 3.50
C LEU A 229 13.48 -8.88 4.82
N GLY A 230 12.49 -7.98 4.83
CA GLY A 230 11.59 -7.75 5.94
C GLY A 230 10.57 -8.86 6.05
N LEU A 231 9.32 -8.54 5.72
CA LEU A 231 8.22 -9.51 5.76
C LEU A 231 7.92 -10.02 4.36
N SER A 232 7.66 -11.32 4.22
CA SER A 232 7.10 -11.90 3.01
C SER A 232 5.79 -12.60 3.33
N PHE A 233 4.70 -12.14 2.71
CA PHE A 233 3.47 -12.92 2.62
C PHE A 233 3.58 -13.69 1.32
N GLY A 234 3.95 -14.97 1.40
CA GLY A 234 4.38 -15.82 0.29
C GLY A 234 3.33 -16.85 -0.16
N MET A 235 3.61 -17.51 -1.29
CA MET A 235 2.78 -18.56 -1.89
C MET A 235 3.02 -19.93 -1.25
N GLY A 236 1.96 -20.76 -1.21
CA GLY A 236 1.99 -22.13 -0.74
C GLY A 236 2.57 -23.18 -1.70
N GLU A 237 2.84 -24.37 -1.17
CA GLU A 237 3.45 -25.51 -1.88
C GLU A 237 2.69 -25.86 -3.17
N ILE A 238 3.44 -26.28 -4.20
CA ILE A 238 2.86 -26.77 -5.45
C ILE A 238 1.93 -27.96 -5.15
N GLY A 239 0.64 -27.82 -5.49
CA GLY A 239 -0.38 -28.88 -5.32
C GLY A 239 -1.28 -28.77 -4.09
N ALA A 240 -1.10 -27.81 -3.18
CA ALA A 240 -2.02 -27.62 -2.06
C ALA A 240 -3.40 -27.08 -2.53
N SER A 241 -4.48 -27.50 -1.85
CA SER A 241 -5.86 -27.06 -2.17
C SER A 241 -6.11 -25.57 -1.90
N ASP A 242 -5.35 -24.97 -0.97
CA ASP A 242 -5.26 -23.53 -0.77
C ASP A 242 -3.78 -23.13 -0.62
N ARG A 243 -3.23 -22.47 -1.65
CA ARG A 243 -1.81 -22.08 -1.74
C ARG A 243 -1.55 -20.65 -1.25
N ARG A 244 -2.43 -20.08 -0.41
CA ARG A 244 -2.38 -18.65 -0.11
C ARG A 244 -2.67 -18.36 1.35
N SER A 245 -2.06 -17.30 1.87
CA SER A 245 -2.54 -16.68 3.10
C SER A 245 -3.76 -15.79 2.78
N ARG A 246 -4.81 -15.87 3.60
CA ARG A 246 -6.06 -15.14 3.32
C ARG A 246 -6.06 -13.75 3.93
N PHE A 247 -5.95 -13.63 5.25
CA PHE A 247 -6.02 -12.36 5.97
C PHE A 247 -4.72 -12.13 6.74
N ASN A 248 -3.88 -11.24 6.23
CA ASN A 248 -2.64 -10.84 6.89
C ASN A 248 -2.75 -9.39 7.35
N VAL A 249 -2.34 -9.16 8.60
CA VAL A 249 -2.22 -7.81 9.15
C VAL A 249 -0.79 -7.63 9.65
N ALA A 250 -0.12 -6.57 9.20
CA ALA A 250 1.18 -6.19 9.76
C ALA A 250 1.22 -4.70 10.16
N TYR A 251 1.67 -4.39 11.38
CA TYR A 251 1.69 -2.99 11.82
C TYR A 251 2.72 -2.66 12.89
N ASN A 252 3.07 -1.38 13.00
CA ASN A 252 4.13 -0.89 13.88
C ASN A 252 5.45 -1.62 13.61
N ILE A 253 5.98 -1.47 12.40
CA ILE A 253 7.19 -2.18 11.98
C ILE A 253 8.23 -1.20 11.51
N ALA A 254 9.46 -1.35 12.01
CA ALA A 254 10.62 -0.57 11.60
C ALA A 254 11.67 -1.49 10.98
N PHE A 255 11.99 -1.27 9.70
CA PHE A 255 13.10 -1.89 9.01
C PHE A 255 14.30 -0.93 9.01
N LEU A 256 15.22 -1.13 9.96
CA LEU A 256 16.31 -0.17 10.24
C LEU A 256 17.51 -0.33 9.32
N ASN A 257 17.82 -1.56 8.89
CA ASN A 257 18.88 -1.85 7.94
C ASN A 257 18.50 -3.07 7.10
N THR A 258 17.32 -3.02 6.48
CA THR A 258 16.82 -4.11 5.65
C THR A 258 16.90 -3.75 4.17
N HIS A 259 17.42 -4.65 3.33
CA HIS A 259 17.57 -4.38 1.89
C HIS A 259 16.21 -4.30 1.19
N MET A 260 15.23 -5.09 1.61
CA MET A 260 13.87 -5.04 1.08
C MET A 260 12.86 -5.01 2.23
N GLY A 261 11.87 -4.13 2.14
CA GLY A 261 10.85 -3.98 3.19
C GLY A 261 9.87 -5.15 3.24
N VAL A 262 8.59 -4.86 3.00
CA VAL A 262 7.55 -5.89 2.91
C VAL A 262 7.40 -6.39 1.47
N GLU A 263 7.05 -7.67 1.31
CA GLU A 263 6.73 -8.30 0.05
C GLU A 263 5.32 -8.94 0.10
N HIS A 264 4.40 -8.46 -0.73
CA HIS A 264 2.99 -8.92 -0.79
C HIS A 264 2.75 -10.00 -1.88
N ILE A 265 3.48 -11.12 -1.89
CA ILE A 265 3.39 -12.14 -2.96
C ILE A 265 2.51 -13.35 -2.59
N GLY A 266 1.27 -13.40 -3.10
CA GLY A 266 0.46 -14.63 -3.00
C GLY A 266 -0.45 -14.72 -1.77
N ALA A 267 -0.86 -13.57 -1.26
CA ALA A 267 -1.92 -13.43 -0.26
C ALA A 267 -3.21 -12.86 -0.86
N SER A 268 -4.34 -13.02 -0.16
CA SER A 268 -5.65 -12.53 -0.62
C SER A 268 -6.00 -11.14 -0.09
N TYR A 269 -5.77 -10.89 1.21
CA TYR A 269 -6.11 -9.64 1.86
C TYR A 269 -4.97 -9.27 2.80
N ASN A 270 -4.24 -8.22 2.44
CA ASN A 270 -3.15 -7.69 3.23
C ASN A 270 -3.51 -6.30 3.73
N HIS A 271 -3.30 -6.07 5.02
CA HIS A 271 -3.37 -4.74 5.59
C HIS A 271 -2.08 -4.43 6.33
N THR A 272 -1.31 -3.50 5.80
CA THR A 272 -0.06 -3.04 6.41
C THR A 272 -0.20 -1.58 6.82
N ARG A 273 0.18 -1.23 8.05
CA ARG A 273 0.12 0.17 8.49
C ARG A 273 1.26 0.50 9.43
N ASP A 274 1.62 1.77 9.50
CA ASP A 274 2.67 2.23 10.41
C ASP A 274 4.00 1.47 10.17
N ILE A 275 4.35 1.34 8.88
CA ILE A 275 5.55 0.66 8.44
C ILE A 275 6.60 1.69 8.05
N VAL A 276 7.78 1.60 8.66
CA VAL A 276 8.93 2.47 8.41
C VAL A 276 10.03 1.63 7.75
N VAL A 277 10.45 2.02 6.55
CA VAL A 277 11.61 1.43 5.84
C VAL A 277 12.67 2.52 5.75
N ALA A 278 13.73 2.41 6.55
CA ALA A 278 14.75 3.47 6.63
C ALA A 278 16.15 2.87 6.89
N PRO A 279 16.72 2.12 5.93
CA PRO A 279 18.07 1.61 6.04
C PRO A 279 19.07 2.76 6.25
N THR A 280 19.94 2.65 7.26
CA THR A 280 20.95 3.68 7.57
C THR A 280 22.38 3.30 7.18
N ALA A 281 22.69 2.00 7.18
CA ALA A 281 24.04 1.50 6.91
C ALA A 281 24.35 1.35 5.41
N PHE A 282 23.32 1.28 4.58
CA PHE A 282 23.41 1.08 3.14
C PHE A 282 22.16 1.65 2.46
N LYS A 283 22.20 1.80 1.14
CA LYS A 283 21.01 2.11 0.36
C LYS A 283 20.21 0.83 0.11
N GLY A 284 18.99 0.76 0.60
CA GLY A 284 18.13 -0.41 0.39
C GLY A 284 17.70 -0.52 -1.07
N ILE A 285 17.10 -1.64 -1.46
CA ILE A 285 16.77 -1.93 -2.86
C ILE A 285 15.34 -1.52 -3.17
N PHE A 286 14.35 -2.19 -2.57
CA PHE A 286 12.93 -1.83 -2.76
C PHE A 286 11.96 -2.39 -1.70
N HIS A 287 10.79 -1.76 -1.57
CA HIS A 287 9.59 -2.39 -1.04
C HIS A 287 8.82 -3.06 -2.18
N GLY A 288 8.51 -4.36 -2.03
CA GLY A 288 7.94 -5.18 -3.11
C GLY A 288 6.43 -5.28 -3.02
N LEU A 289 5.74 -4.70 -4.01
CA LEU A 289 4.31 -4.89 -4.19
C LEU A 289 4.06 -5.72 -5.45
N ARG A 290 3.52 -6.91 -5.29
CA ARG A 290 3.08 -7.73 -6.43
C ARG A 290 1.57 -7.66 -6.54
N ILE A 291 1.09 -7.01 -7.59
CA ILE A 291 -0.33 -6.87 -7.89
C ILE A 291 -0.72 -7.97 -8.88
N THR A 292 -1.91 -8.53 -8.73
CA THR A 292 -2.10 -9.96 -9.03
C THR A 292 -2.87 -10.31 -10.30
N GLY A 293 -2.43 -11.28 -11.10
CA GLY A 293 -3.07 -11.58 -12.40
C GLY A 293 -3.95 -12.82 -12.54
N TYR A 294 -4.87 -12.67 -13.50
CA TYR A 294 -5.97 -13.51 -14.03
C TYR A 294 -6.73 -14.43 -13.08
N ASP A 295 -7.98 -14.72 -13.42
CA ASP A 295 -8.93 -15.58 -12.70
C ASP A 295 -9.79 -16.28 -13.74
N GLU A 296 -9.16 -17.17 -14.49
CA GLU A 296 -9.89 -18.33 -14.99
C GLU A 296 -9.24 -19.54 -14.36
N ILE A 297 -10.10 -20.31 -13.70
CA ILE A 297 -9.84 -21.61 -13.08
C ILE A 297 -9.21 -22.61 -14.07
N GLU A 298 -9.20 -22.31 -15.38
CA GLU A 298 -8.80 -23.20 -16.47
C GLU A 298 -7.85 -22.55 -17.50
N ASN A 299 -6.75 -21.89 -17.09
CA ASN A 299 -5.62 -21.71 -18.00
C ASN A 299 -4.61 -22.87 -17.87
N PRO A 300 -4.63 -23.87 -18.77
CA PRO A 300 -3.75 -25.04 -18.70
C PRO A 300 -2.26 -24.73 -18.98
N ALA A 301 -1.90 -23.50 -19.38
CA ALA A 301 -0.52 -23.13 -19.67
C ALA A 301 0.31 -22.73 -18.42
N GLU A 302 -0.32 -22.41 -17.28
CA GLU A 302 0.38 -22.10 -16.02
C GLU A 302 -0.02 -23.05 -14.88
N THR A 303 0.20 -24.34 -15.06
CA THR A 303 0.06 -25.36 -14.00
C THR A 303 0.96 -25.12 -12.77
N ALA A 304 1.87 -24.15 -12.82
CA ALA A 304 2.86 -23.85 -11.78
C ALA A 304 2.47 -22.70 -10.82
N HIS A 305 1.62 -21.75 -11.23
CA HIS A 305 1.38 -20.50 -10.50
C HIS A 305 -0.12 -20.23 -10.29
N ALA A 306 -0.58 -20.32 -9.05
CA ALA A 306 -1.95 -20.00 -8.66
C ALA A 306 -2.21 -18.49 -8.81
N PRO A 307 -3.44 -18.10 -9.20
CA PRO A 307 -3.80 -16.70 -9.33
C PRO A 307 -3.71 -16.01 -7.96
N ALA A 308 -2.90 -14.96 -7.91
CA ALA A 308 -2.83 -14.10 -6.74
C ALA A 308 -4.10 -13.23 -6.72
N HIS A 309 -4.67 -12.95 -5.55
CA HIS A 309 -5.92 -12.19 -5.40
C HIS A 309 -5.71 -11.11 -4.34
N ALA A 310 -4.70 -10.25 -4.44
CA ALA A 310 -4.29 -9.42 -3.31
C ALA A 310 -5.02 -8.07 -3.33
N ASN A 311 -5.95 -7.87 -2.39
CA ASN A 311 -6.33 -6.55 -1.93
C ASN A 311 -5.29 -6.10 -0.91
N SER A 312 -4.52 -5.06 -1.21
CA SER A 312 -3.61 -4.43 -0.24
C SER A 312 -4.11 -3.04 0.14
N GLY A 313 -4.27 -2.83 1.44
CA GLY A 313 -4.35 -1.49 2.02
C GLY A 313 -3.07 -1.23 2.79
N SER A 314 -2.32 -0.20 2.41
CA SER A 314 -0.99 0.00 3.00
C SER A 314 -0.66 1.45 3.35
N ASP A 315 0.00 1.66 4.49
CA ASP A 315 0.58 2.94 4.92
C ASP A 315 2.08 2.82 5.19
N TYR A 316 2.90 3.59 4.47
CA TYR A 316 4.37 3.50 4.53
C TYR A 316 5.07 4.84 4.68
N TYR A 317 6.16 4.84 5.45
CA TYR A 317 7.25 5.80 5.39
C TYR A 317 8.49 5.09 4.82
N ILE A 318 9.06 5.61 3.74
CA ILE A 318 10.22 4.99 3.08
C ILE A 318 11.32 6.02 2.85
N SER A 319 12.55 5.67 3.24
CA SER A 319 13.73 6.49 2.96
C SER A 319 14.96 5.68 2.57
N ASN A 320 15.91 6.31 1.89
CA ASN A 320 17.22 5.73 1.55
C ASN A 320 17.14 4.38 0.79
N MET A 321 16.22 4.28 -0.18
CA MET A 321 16.06 3.12 -1.05
C MET A 321 16.43 3.48 -2.50
N THR A 322 16.88 2.52 -3.30
CA THR A 322 16.98 2.69 -4.76
C THR A 322 15.58 2.95 -5.32
N ASN A 323 14.64 2.04 -5.05
CA ASN A 323 13.24 2.24 -5.35
C ASN A 323 12.47 2.28 -4.04
N GLY A 324 11.70 3.33 -3.78
CA GLY A 324 10.80 3.37 -2.64
C GLY A 324 9.84 2.20 -2.72
N ILE A 325 9.09 2.13 -3.82
CA ILE A 325 8.20 1.01 -4.14
C ILE A 325 8.52 0.43 -5.51
N SER A 326 8.64 -0.90 -5.57
CA SER A 326 8.70 -1.66 -6.81
C SER A 326 7.41 -2.47 -6.97
N VAL A 327 6.66 -2.16 -8.03
CA VAL A 327 5.37 -2.77 -8.34
C VAL A 327 5.50 -3.65 -9.58
N GLN A 328 5.08 -4.91 -9.49
CA GLN A 328 4.96 -5.77 -10.67
C GLN A 328 3.51 -5.80 -11.17
N ASN A 329 3.28 -5.41 -12.42
CA ASN A 329 1.93 -5.31 -12.99
C ASN A 329 1.40 -6.68 -13.44
N SER A 330 0.30 -7.16 -12.86
CA SER A 330 -0.49 -8.28 -13.40
C SER A 330 -2.02 -8.18 -13.14
N ALA A 331 -2.56 -7.10 -12.56
CA ALA A 331 -3.76 -7.07 -11.70
C ALA A 331 -5.16 -7.56 -12.22
N LYS A 332 -6.01 -8.10 -11.31
CA LYS A 332 -7.51 -8.25 -11.34
C LYS A 332 -8.19 -7.64 -10.07
N TYR A 333 -7.44 -7.18 -9.06
CA TYR A 333 -8.01 -6.59 -7.82
C TYR A 333 -7.40 -5.22 -7.45
N ASN A 334 -8.05 -4.45 -6.55
CA ASN A 334 -7.69 -3.06 -6.19
C ASN A 334 -6.62 -3.01 -5.09
N SER A 335 -5.60 -2.17 -5.25
CA SER A 335 -4.69 -1.76 -4.16
C SER A 335 -4.93 -0.31 -3.75
N TYR A 336 -4.71 0.00 -2.47
CA TYR A 336 -4.76 1.34 -1.90
C TYR A 336 -3.53 1.56 -1.04
N ASP A 337 -2.55 2.30 -1.55
CA ASP A 337 -1.28 2.53 -0.88
C ASP A 337 -1.09 4.04 -0.62
N ARG A 338 -0.91 4.43 0.65
CA ARG A 338 -0.56 5.80 1.07
C ARG A 338 0.87 5.84 1.55
N ILE A 339 1.67 6.73 0.97
CA ILE A 339 3.11 6.59 1.02
C ILE A 339 3.77 7.95 1.17
N PHE A 340 4.65 8.06 2.15
CA PHE A 340 5.65 9.12 2.22
C PHE A 340 7.02 8.56 1.83
N ILE A 341 7.68 9.19 0.87
CA ILE A 341 9.00 8.76 0.37
C ILE A 341 9.98 9.93 0.39
N THR A 342 11.17 9.69 0.93
CA THR A 342 12.28 10.66 0.87
C THR A 342 13.61 9.99 0.53
N GLU A 343 14.55 10.72 -0.04
CA GLU A 343 15.94 10.24 -0.24
C GLU A 343 16.05 8.92 -1.03
N CYS A 344 15.19 8.73 -2.03
CA CYS A 344 15.16 7.52 -2.87
C CYS A 344 15.50 7.84 -4.34
N ASP A 345 16.10 6.91 -5.10
CA ASP A 345 16.33 7.19 -6.54
C ASP A 345 15.02 7.28 -7.31
N ARG A 346 14.04 6.45 -6.96
CA ARG A 346 12.69 6.46 -7.51
C ARG A 346 11.68 6.33 -6.40
N ALA A 347 10.62 7.13 -6.41
CA ALA A 347 9.54 6.97 -5.44
C ALA A 347 8.74 5.69 -5.76
N VAL A 348 8.23 5.58 -6.99
CA VAL A 348 7.49 4.40 -7.46
C VAL A 348 8.05 3.91 -8.79
N GLN A 349 8.36 2.61 -8.89
CA GLN A 349 8.74 1.95 -10.12
C GLN A 349 7.77 0.81 -10.43
N PHE A 350 7.14 0.85 -11.60
CA PHE A 350 6.44 -0.30 -12.16
C PHE A 350 7.37 -1.07 -13.08
N VAL A 351 7.34 -2.38 -12.94
CA VAL A 351 8.03 -3.33 -13.82
C VAL A 351 6.99 -4.19 -14.52
N GLN A 352 7.25 -4.48 -15.80
CA GLN A 352 6.39 -5.33 -16.61
C GLN A 352 6.29 -6.74 -15.99
N GLY A 353 5.06 -7.24 -15.85
CA GLY A 353 4.80 -8.61 -15.39
C GLY A 353 5.12 -9.68 -16.43
N THR A 354 5.09 -10.95 -16.00
CA THR A 354 5.36 -12.12 -16.87
C THR A 354 4.22 -12.43 -17.84
N VAL A 355 3.00 -11.97 -17.55
CA VAL A 355 1.80 -12.21 -18.38
C VAL A 355 1.39 -10.90 -19.07
N VAL A 356 1.32 -10.95 -20.39
CA VAL A 356 1.10 -9.81 -21.29
C VAL A 356 -0.36 -9.82 -21.76
N GLY A 357 -1.14 -8.75 -21.51
CA GLY A 357 -2.44 -8.53 -22.20
C GLY A 357 -3.73 -8.56 -21.38
N ASN A 358 -3.69 -8.56 -20.04
CA ASN A 358 -4.90 -8.53 -19.22
C ASN A 358 -5.38 -7.10 -18.91
N ASN A 359 -6.70 -6.91 -18.78
CA ASN A 359 -7.34 -5.65 -18.38
C ASN A 359 -7.49 -5.59 -16.85
N PRO A 360 -6.65 -4.82 -16.13
CA PRO A 360 -6.72 -4.75 -14.67
C PRO A 360 -7.91 -3.96 -14.12
N THR A 361 -8.20 -4.20 -12.85
CA THR A 361 -8.91 -3.28 -11.94
C THR A 361 -7.98 -2.13 -11.50
N MET A 362 -8.55 -1.06 -10.95
CA MET A 362 -7.85 0.20 -10.67
C MET A 362 -6.98 0.12 -9.39
N ASN A 363 -5.69 0.38 -9.52
CA ASN A 363 -4.76 0.54 -8.39
C ASN A 363 -4.66 2.00 -7.97
N HIS A 364 -4.65 2.28 -6.66
CA HIS A 364 -4.57 3.64 -6.13
C HIS A 364 -3.29 3.86 -5.33
N PHE A 365 -2.50 4.84 -5.76
CA PHE A 365 -1.27 5.25 -5.08
C PHE A 365 -1.36 6.72 -4.70
N ASN A 366 -1.35 7.00 -3.41
CA ASN A 366 -1.21 8.35 -2.87
C ASN A 366 0.23 8.55 -2.40
N VAL A 367 0.99 9.34 -3.16
CA VAL A 367 2.44 9.46 -3.00
C VAL A 367 2.81 10.89 -2.63
N ILE A 368 3.34 11.07 -1.43
CA ILE A 368 4.04 12.28 -1.02
C ILE A 368 5.54 12.00 -1.12
N GLY A 369 6.26 12.82 -1.88
CA GLY A 369 7.67 12.57 -2.18
C GLY A 369 8.51 13.83 -2.10
N GLU A 370 9.69 13.72 -1.49
CA GLU A 370 10.73 14.76 -1.53
C GLU A 370 12.10 14.12 -1.72
N LYS A 371 13.10 14.88 -2.20
CA LYS A 371 14.47 14.37 -2.42
C LYS A 371 14.52 13.04 -3.19
N VAL A 372 13.60 12.85 -4.15
CA VAL A 372 13.57 11.67 -5.01
C VAL A 372 14.19 11.97 -6.38
N GLY A 373 14.89 11.00 -6.96
CA GLY A 373 15.49 11.14 -8.31
C GLY A 373 14.44 11.10 -9.43
N GLN A 374 13.36 10.35 -9.25
CA GLN A 374 12.16 10.34 -10.09
C GLN A 374 10.94 10.06 -9.20
N ALA A 375 9.79 10.65 -9.53
CA ALA A 375 8.53 10.37 -8.83
C ALA A 375 7.97 9.00 -9.23
N ILE A 376 7.77 8.79 -10.53
CA ILE A 376 7.14 7.57 -11.06
C ILE A 376 7.86 7.13 -12.32
N VAL A 377 8.33 5.89 -12.33
CA VAL A 377 8.77 5.21 -13.55
C VAL A 377 7.77 4.11 -13.85
N ASN A 378 6.97 4.32 -14.89
CA ASN A 378 5.95 3.37 -15.31
C ASN A 378 6.45 2.56 -16.53
N GLN A 379 6.70 1.26 -16.34
CA GLN A 379 7.05 0.34 -17.42
C GLN A 379 5.97 -0.74 -17.55
N GLY A 380 5.01 -0.50 -18.44
CA GLY A 380 3.94 -1.46 -18.75
C GLY A 380 2.82 -1.52 -17.70
N GLY A 381 2.77 -0.58 -16.75
CA GLY A 381 1.69 -0.40 -15.78
C GLY A 381 0.44 0.20 -16.43
N ASN A 382 -0.72 -0.39 -16.14
CA ASN A 382 -2.03 0.01 -16.66
C ASN A 382 -3.11 -0.02 -15.55
N HIS A 383 -4.20 0.74 -15.70
CA HIS A 383 -5.27 0.95 -14.72
C HIS A 383 -4.74 1.40 -13.36
N ASN A 384 -3.88 2.42 -13.36
CA ASN A 384 -3.37 3.03 -12.14
C ASN A 384 -3.95 4.43 -11.96
N ASP A 385 -4.18 4.80 -10.71
CA ASP A 385 -4.61 6.12 -10.28
C ASP A 385 -3.58 6.65 -9.29
N PHE A 386 -2.80 7.60 -9.77
CA PHE A 386 -1.75 8.27 -9.01
C PHE A 386 -2.27 9.61 -8.52
N GLU A 387 -2.29 9.78 -7.21
CA GLU A 387 -2.45 11.05 -6.52
C GLU A 387 -1.10 11.43 -5.91
N ILE A 388 -0.50 12.53 -6.37
CA ILE A 388 0.88 12.86 -6.01
C ILE A 388 1.04 14.25 -5.43
N LEU A 389 1.95 14.38 -4.48
CA LEU A 389 2.53 15.65 -4.03
C LEU A 389 4.05 15.47 -3.96
N ILE A 390 4.75 15.97 -4.98
CA ILE A 390 6.19 15.74 -5.13
C ILE A 390 6.95 17.07 -5.13
N ASP A 391 8.02 17.13 -4.34
CA ASP A 391 9.12 18.06 -4.57
C ASP A 391 10.15 17.43 -5.52
N GLY A 392 10.17 17.94 -6.75
CA GLY A 392 11.04 17.51 -7.84
C GLY A 392 12.41 18.16 -7.84
N GLY A 393 12.78 18.92 -6.78
CA GLY A 393 14.07 19.61 -6.69
C GLY A 393 15.29 18.69 -6.77
N ALA A 394 15.12 17.39 -6.51
CA ALA A 394 16.17 16.38 -6.59
C ALA A 394 16.09 15.49 -7.83
N PHE A 395 15.19 15.78 -8.79
CA PHE A 395 15.05 14.92 -9.96
C PHE A 395 16.35 14.83 -10.77
N THR A 396 16.77 13.60 -11.07
CA THR A 396 17.95 13.30 -11.89
C THR A 396 17.58 12.97 -13.33
N ASP A 397 16.33 12.58 -13.58
CA ASP A 397 15.72 12.36 -14.90
C ASP A 397 14.27 12.90 -14.91
N GLN A 398 13.43 12.54 -15.89
CA GLN A 398 12.02 12.94 -15.94
C GLN A 398 11.32 12.52 -14.64
N GLY A 399 10.57 13.44 -14.02
CA GLY A 399 9.87 13.19 -12.76
C GLY A 399 8.90 12.03 -12.86
N ILE A 400 7.96 12.12 -13.80
CA ILE A 400 7.16 10.98 -14.26
C ILE A 400 7.70 10.51 -15.62
N GLN A 401 7.92 9.21 -15.77
CA GLN A 401 8.41 8.62 -17.00
C GLN A 401 7.65 7.34 -17.35
N GLU A 402 6.88 7.38 -18.43
CA GLU A 402 6.32 6.18 -19.06
C GLU A 402 7.31 5.61 -20.08
N LEU A 403 7.88 4.43 -19.87
CA LEU A 403 8.96 3.87 -20.70
C LEU A 403 8.44 3.07 -21.92
N THR A 404 7.82 1.91 -21.68
CA THR A 404 7.29 0.99 -22.71
C THR A 404 5.91 0.49 -22.30
N GLY A 405 4.90 0.48 -23.17
CA GLY A 405 3.54 0.13 -22.74
C GLY A 405 2.69 -0.50 -23.81
N TYR A 406 1.50 -0.91 -23.38
CA TYR A 406 0.56 -1.67 -24.18
C TYR A 406 -0.15 -0.77 -25.19
N SER A 407 -0.14 -1.20 -26.45
CA SER A 407 -1.01 -0.63 -27.48
C SER A 407 -2.44 -1.13 -27.23
N GLY A 408 -3.33 -0.24 -26.77
CA GLY A 408 -4.76 -0.50 -26.64
C GLY A 408 -5.24 -1.03 -25.28
N LYS A 409 -6.38 -0.48 -24.83
CA LYS A 409 -7.24 -0.85 -23.68
C LYS A 409 -6.64 -0.69 -22.29
N GLY A 410 -6.38 0.56 -21.90
CA GLY A 410 -5.86 0.87 -20.58
C GLY A 410 -5.76 2.36 -20.31
N PHE A 411 -6.09 2.82 -19.09
CA PHE A 411 -5.90 4.21 -18.67
C PHE A 411 -5.03 4.30 -17.43
N ASN A 412 -4.07 5.23 -17.39
CA ASN A 412 -3.46 5.69 -16.15
C ASN A 412 -3.98 7.09 -15.85
N ARG A 413 -4.37 7.33 -14.60
CA ARG A 413 -4.79 8.65 -14.13
C ARG A 413 -3.67 9.25 -13.30
N TYR A 414 -3.23 10.44 -13.66
CA TYR A 414 -2.18 11.18 -12.97
C TYR A 414 -2.76 12.50 -12.44
N ARG A 415 -2.78 12.66 -11.12
CA ARG A 415 -3.37 13.83 -10.44
C ARG A 415 -2.47 14.36 -9.35
N GLY A 416 -2.54 15.65 -9.08
CA GLY A 416 -1.82 16.29 -7.99
C GLY A 416 -0.74 17.23 -8.49
N ILE A 417 0.32 17.41 -7.70
CA ILE A 417 1.28 18.51 -7.86
C ILE A 417 2.72 17.99 -7.89
N ILE A 418 3.49 18.46 -8.86
CA ILE A 418 4.96 18.39 -8.87
C ILE A 418 5.49 19.82 -8.73
N LYS A 419 6.32 20.09 -7.72
CA LYS A 419 6.93 21.39 -7.46
C LYS A 419 8.43 21.35 -7.76
N ASN A 420 9.02 22.50 -8.09
CA ASN A 420 10.46 22.72 -8.17
C ASN A 420 11.21 21.68 -9.03
N SER A 421 10.61 21.23 -10.15
CA SER A 421 11.17 20.12 -10.91
C SER A 421 12.54 20.47 -11.49
N ALA A 422 13.60 19.78 -11.08
CA ALA A 422 14.97 20.01 -11.58
C ALA A 422 15.19 19.51 -13.03
N LYS A 423 14.20 18.81 -13.58
CA LYS A 423 14.17 18.26 -14.94
C LYS A 423 12.78 18.50 -15.55
N THR A 424 12.52 17.85 -16.69
CA THR A 424 11.14 17.75 -17.17
C THR A 424 10.26 17.06 -16.14
N ALA A 425 9.12 17.66 -15.78
CA ALA A 425 8.32 17.15 -14.67
C ALA A 425 7.59 15.85 -15.02
N ALA A 426 7.08 15.72 -16.25
CA ALA A 426 6.43 14.50 -16.69
C ALA A 426 6.63 14.20 -18.18
N GLN A 427 6.80 12.92 -18.50
CA GLN A 427 6.85 12.38 -19.85
C GLN A 427 5.92 11.17 -19.97
N PHE A 428 4.84 11.37 -20.73
CA PHE A 428 3.82 10.36 -21.01
C PHE A 428 3.99 9.82 -22.44
N ARG A 429 3.82 8.51 -22.60
CA ARG A 429 3.95 7.80 -23.88
C ARG A 429 2.72 6.95 -24.22
N TYR A 430 1.86 6.62 -23.24
CA TYR A 430 0.75 5.69 -23.45
C TYR A 430 -0.54 6.38 -23.88
N SER A 431 -1.42 5.59 -24.50
CA SER A 431 -2.76 6.04 -24.87
C SER A 431 -3.73 5.99 -23.68
N HIS A 432 -4.73 6.87 -23.67
CA HIS A 432 -5.80 7.02 -22.67
C HIS A 432 -5.38 7.45 -21.26
N ASN A 433 -4.38 8.32 -21.15
CA ASN A 433 -4.03 8.91 -19.87
C ASN A 433 -5.05 10.00 -19.46
N LEU A 434 -5.46 9.99 -18.19
CA LEU A 434 -6.34 11.01 -17.61
C LEU A 434 -5.51 11.94 -16.73
N TYR A 435 -5.61 13.25 -16.93
CA TYR A 435 -4.79 14.24 -16.25
C TYR A 435 -5.60 15.12 -15.31
N ASN A 436 -5.05 15.36 -14.13
CA ASN A 436 -5.37 16.51 -13.28
C ASN A 436 -4.08 16.96 -12.60
N LEU A 437 -3.07 17.22 -13.43
CA LEU A 437 -1.68 17.38 -13.02
C LEU A 437 -1.31 18.86 -13.02
N GLN A 438 -0.67 19.29 -11.93
CA GLN A 438 -0.12 20.63 -11.78
C GLN A 438 1.40 20.54 -11.65
N VAL A 439 2.11 21.35 -12.41
CA VAL A 439 3.57 21.50 -12.32
C VAL A 439 3.88 22.94 -11.94
N SER A 440 4.51 23.14 -10.78
CA SER A 440 4.99 24.44 -10.32
C SER A 440 6.49 24.49 -10.45
N SER A 441 6.95 25.16 -11.50
CA SER A 441 8.32 25.28 -11.99
C SER A 441 8.97 23.99 -12.49
N ALA A 442 9.66 24.07 -13.64
CA ALA A 442 10.43 22.97 -14.21
C ALA A 442 11.67 23.46 -14.97
N VAL A 443 12.84 22.93 -14.62
CA VAL A 443 14.10 23.12 -15.36
C VAL A 443 14.13 22.11 -16.51
N GLY A 444 13.37 22.42 -17.57
CA GLY A 444 13.04 21.52 -18.67
C GLY A 444 11.61 21.77 -19.13
N ASN A 445 10.99 20.76 -19.74
CA ASN A 445 9.58 20.89 -20.11
C ASN A 445 8.69 20.69 -18.87
N GLY A 446 7.52 21.31 -18.80
CA GLY A 446 6.55 20.96 -17.77
C GLY A 446 6.06 19.54 -17.98
N VAL A 447 5.32 19.33 -19.08
CA VAL A 447 4.73 18.04 -19.42
C VAL A 447 4.93 17.71 -20.89
N ASN A 448 5.49 16.54 -21.17
CA ASN A 448 5.62 15.96 -22.51
C ASN A 448 4.61 14.83 -22.70
N ILE A 449 3.85 14.85 -23.79
CA ILE A 449 2.80 13.86 -24.04
C ILE A 449 2.88 13.35 -25.49
N ASN A 450 3.23 12.06 -25.62
CA ASN A 450 3.47 11.40 -26.90
C ASN A 450 2.43 10.31 -27.24
N GLY A 451 1.42 10.07 -26.39
CA GLY A 451 0.37 9.07 -26.61
C GLY A 451 -0.86 9.60 -27.35
N THR A 452 -1.99 8.87 -27.29
CA THR A 452 -3.26 9.26 -27.95
C THR A 452 -4.43 9.12 -26.97
N TYR A 453 -5.56 9.81 -27.19
CA TYR A 453 -6.81 9.63 -26.43
C TYR A 453 -6.77 10.07 -24.95
N GLY A 454 -5.83 10.93 -24.56
CA GLY A 454 -5.83 11.50 -23.22
C GLY A 454 -6.84 12.64 -23.04
N ASN A 455 -7.23 12.93 -21.79
CA ASN A 455 -8.09 14.07 -21.45
C ASN A 455 -7.75 14.65 -20.06
N GLY A 456 -8.41 15.75 -19.71
CA GLY A 456 -8.30 16.40 -18.39
C GLY A 456 -7.31 17.57 -18.35
N PRO A 457 -7.31 18.36 -17.27
CA PRO A 457 -6.48 19.54 -17.15
C PRO A 457 -5.01 19.24 -16.84
N ILE A 458 -4.13 19.97 -17.52
CA ILE A 458 -2.72 20.07 -17.22
C ILE A 458 -2.42 21.55 -16.96
N THR A 459 -1.93 21.85 -15.76
CA THR A 459 -1.50 23.21 -15.39
C THR A 459 0.01 23.22 -15.22
N VAL A 460 0.70 24.12 -15.89
CA VAL A 460 2.14 24.34 -15.75
C VAL A 460 2.38 25.80 -15.46
N ASN A 461 3.02 26.11 -14.34
CA ASN A 461 3.46 27.46 -14.02
C ASN A 461 4.98 27.49 -13.91
N GLY A 462 5.68 28.06 -14.89
CA GLY A 462 7.13 28.31 -14.79
C GLY A 462 8.06 27.24 -15.37
N ALA A 463 7.90 26.81 -16.62
CA ALA A 463 8.87 25.91 -17.27
C ALA A 463 9.95 26.69 -18.04
N THR A 464 11.23 26.29 -17.91
CA THR A 464 12.33 26.88 -18.70
C THR A 464 12.37 26.36 -20.14
N GLY A 465 11.84 25.15 -20.37
CA GLY A 465 11.59 24.57 -21.69
C GLY A 465 10.19 24.89 -22.20
N THR A 466 9.50 23.90 -22.76
CA THR A 466 8.09 24.03 -23.13
C THR A 466 7.20 23.71 -21.95
N GLY A 467 6.19 24.54 -21.67
CA GLY A 467 5.16 24.27 -20.67
C GLY A 467 4.51 22.90 -20.89
N VAL A 468 3.80 22.74 -22.01
CA VAL A 468 3.24 21.45 -22.45
C VAL A 468 3.65 21.14 -23.89
N SER A 469 4.24 19.96 -24.13
CA SER A 469 4.58 19.45 -25.46
C SER A 469 3.67 18.28 -25.84
N LEU A 470 3.05 18.33 -27.01
CA LEU A 470 2.00 17.42 -27.46
C LEU A 470 2.34 16.82 -28.84
N ALA A 471 2.58 15.52 -28.90
CA ALA A 471 2.97 14.83 -30.15
C ALA A 471 1.95 13.82 -30.69
N GLY A 472 0.84 13.57 -30.00
CA GLY A 472 -0.18 12.61 -30.46
C GLY A 472 -1.53 13.23 -30.82
N ASN A 473 -2.63 12.49 -30.64
CA ASN A 473 -3.99 12.93 -30.96
C ASN A 473 -4.89 12.91 -29.70
N TYR A 474 -5.45 14.06 -29.35
CA TYR A 474 -6.20 14.27 -28.12
C TYR A 474 -7.50 15.00 -28.42
N ASN A 475 -8.59 14.57 -27.77
CA ASN A 475 -9.87 15.24 -27.88
C ASN A 475 -10.17 15.98 -26.57
N ASN A 476 -10.27 17.31 -26.66
CA ASN A 476 -10.64 18.20 -25.55
C ASN A 476 -9.64 18.24 -24.38
N LEU A 477 -8.34 18.28 -24.68
CA LEU A 477 -7.30 18.48 -23.66
C LEU A 477 -7.37 19.92 -23.13
N GLN A 478 -7.26 20.11 -21.81
CA GLN A 478 -7.23 21.43 -21.19
C GLN A 478 -5.80 21.75 -20.75
N VAL A 479 -5.24 22.85 -21.24
CA VAL A 479 -3.87 23.29 -20.94
C VAL A 479 -3.91 24.70 -20.37
N VAL A 480 -3.38 24.85 -19.16
CA VAL A 480 -3.08 26.16 -18.58
C VAL A 480 -1.57 26.23 -18.42
N ALA A 481 -0.92 27.13 -19.14
CA ALA A 481 0.54 27.24 -19.12
C ALA A 481 0.94 28.70 -18.95
N THR A 482 1.41 29.05 -17.76
CA THR A 482 1.82 30.42 -17.39
C THR A 482 3.28 30.46 -17.03
N GLU A 483 3.90 31.64 -17.10
CA GLU A 483 5.32 31.86 -16.82
C GLU A 483 6.24 30.94 -17.66
N CYS A 484 5.77 30.53 -18.84
CA CYS A 484 6.52 29.69 -19.78
C CYS A 484 6.87 30.51 -21.02
N LEU A 485 8.13 30.54 -21.46
CA LEU A 485 8.49 31.23 -22.70
C LEU A 485 7.77 30.59 -23.91
N THR A 486 7.85 29.26 -24.02
CA THR A 486 7.01 28.47 -24.92
C THR A 486 6.04 27.70 -24.06
N ALA A 487 4.77 28.05 -24.12
CA ALA A 487 3.76 27.47 -23.26
C ALA A 487 3.17 26.18 -23.81
N LEU A 488 2.95 26.12 -25.12
CA LEU A 488 2.44 24.93 -25.80
C LEU A 488 3.19 24.69 -27.11
N ALA A 489 3.62 23.45 -27.33
CA ALA A 489 4.09 22.98 -28.63
C ALA A 489 3.26 21.77 -29.06
N VAL A 490 2.62 21.84 -30.23
CA VAL A 490 1.80 20.75 -30.80
C VAL A 490 2.42 20.27 -32.11
N SER A 491 2.98 19.07 -32.11
CA SER A 491 3.48 18.37 -33.30
C SER A 491 2.56 17.24 -33.77
N GLY A 492 1.63 16.79 -32.93
CA GLY A 492 0.64 15.77 -33.27
C GLY A 492 -0.49 16.27 -34.17
N THR A 493 -1.34 15.36 -34.65
CA THR A 493 -2.43 15.67 -35.58
C THR A 493 -3.82 15.44 -34.99
N GLY A 494 -4.82 16.18 -35.47
CA GLY A 494 -6.21 15.97 -35.08
C GLY A 494 -6.52 16.31 -33.61
N ASN A 495 -5.70 17.15 -32.98
CA ASN A 495 -5.88 17.54 -31.58
C ASN A 495 -6.99 18.57 -31.42
N THR A 496 -7.74 18.50 -30.33
CA THR A 496 -8.55 19.62 -29.84
C THR A 496 -8.03 20.04 -28.48
N VAL A 497 -7.42 21.23 -28.41
CA VAL A 497 -6.76 21.75 -27.20
C VAL A 497 -7.43 23.06 -26.79
N ASN A 498 -7.94 23.10 -25.55
CA ASN A 498 -8.37 24.33 -24.90
C ASN A 498 -7.19 24.89 -24.11
N ILE A 499 -6.73 26.08 -24.46
CA ILE A 499 -5.52 26.69 -23.91
C ILE A 499 -5.79 28.04 -23.25
N GLN A 500 -5.15 28.25 -22.10
CA GLN A 500 -4.94 29.56 -21.51
C GLN A 500 -3.46 29.74 -21.17
N THR A 501 -2.82 30.72 -21.80
CA THR A 501 -1.38 30.94 -21.66
C THR A 501 -0.97 32.41 -21.75
N ASP A 502 0.15 32.77 -21.12
CA ASP A 502 0.89 34.03 -21.34
C ASP A 502 2.07 33.89 -22.34
N GLY A 503 2.58 32.67 -22.52
CA GLY A 503 3.71 32.34 -23.38
C GLY A 503 3.39 32.09 -24.85
N ASN A 504 4.44 31.80 -25.63
CA ASN A 504 4.36 31.48 -27.05
C ASN A 504 3.75 30.10 -27.30
N VAL A 505 3.08 29.93 -28.44
CA VAL A 505 2.50 28.67 -28.89
C VAL A 505 3.05 28.29 -30.26
N GLN A 506 3.47 27.04 -30.42
CA GLN A 506 4.01 26.50 -31.67
C GLN A 506 3.17 25.32 -32.15
N ILE A 507 2.61 25.41 -33.35
CA ILE A 507 1.78 24.38 -33.97
C ILE A 507 2.47 23.90 -35.25
N SER A 508 3.18 22.78 -35.14
CA SER A 508 3.83 22.12 -36.28
C SER A 508 3.02 20.95 -36.84
N GLY A 509 2.11 20.38 -36.04
CA GLY A 509 1.18 19.36 -36.49
C GLY A 509 0.01 19.91 -37.32
N SER A 510 -0.72 19.01 -37.97
CA SER A 510 -1.84 19.34 -38.87
C SER A 510 -3.21 18.92 -38.31
N ASP A 511 -4.27 19.49 -38.85
CA ASP A 511 -5.67 19.17 -38.53
C ASP A 511 -6.03 19.39 -37.05
N ASN A 512 -5.30 20.26 -36.35
CA ASN A 512 -5.55 20.56 -34.93
C ASN A 512 -6.53 21.73 -34.77
N THR A 513 -7.37 21.67 -33.76
CA THR A 513 -8.22 22.77 -33.29
C THR A 513 -7.66 23.32 -31.97
N ILE A 514 -7.27 24.58 -31.97
CA ILE A 514 -6.76 25.29 -30.80
C ILE A 514 -7.78 26.34 -30.37
N ILE A 515 -8.23 26.25 -29.13
CA ILE A 515 -9.33 27.07 -28.58
C ILE A 515 -8.83 27.81 -27.34
N GLY A 516 -9.04 29.12 -27.25
CA GLY A 516 -8.80 29.89 -26.03
C GLY A 516 -7.84 31.06 -26.23
N ARG A 517 -7.11 31.42 -25.18
CA ARG A 517 -6.29 32.64 -25.13
C ARG A 517 -4.79 32.30 -25.19
N ILE A 518 -4.12 32.89 -26.16
CA ILE A 518 -2.67 32.87 -26.32
C ILE A 518 -2.12 34.27 -26.03
N GLY A 519 -1.45 34.45 -24.89
CA GLY A 519 -0.85 35.72 -24.51
C GLY A 519 0.45 36.04 -25.26
N GLY A 520 1.18 35.04 -25.75
CA GLY A 520 2.39 35.22 -26.55
C GLY A 520 2.16 35.15 -28.04
N ASN A 521 3.22 34.85 -28.79
CA ASN A 521 3.17 34.68 -30.24
C ASN A 521 2.64 33.29 -30.61
N LEU A 522 1.92 33.19 -31.73
CA LEU A 522 1.48 31.93 -32.32
C LEU A 522 2.29 31.65 -33.59
N THR A 523 3.04 30.56 -33.63
CA THR A 523 3.76 30.11 -34.84
C THR A 523 3.12 28.85 -35.39
N VAL A 524 2.72 28.87 -36.66
CA VAL A 524 2.06 27.75 -37.33
C VAL A 524 2.86 27.31 -38.55
N THR A 525 3.28 26.05 -38.56
CA THR A 525 3.98 25.41 -39.69
C THR A 525 3.24 24.17 -40.21
N GLY A 526 2.24 23.67 -39.48
CA GLY A 526 1.35 22.61 -39.96
C GLY A 526 0.16 23.13 -40.77
N ASN A 527 -0.63 22.21 -41.34
CA ASN A 527 -1.74 22.52 -42.25
C ASN A 527 -3.12 22.24 -41.63
N ASN A 528 -4.17 22.82 -42.21
CA ASN A 528 -5.58 22.56 -41.86
C ASN A 528 -5.94 22.73 -40.38
N ASN A 529 -5.16 23.52 -39.63
CA ASN A 529 -5.43 23.82 -38.24
C ASN A 529 -6.52 24.89 -38.12
N LYS A 530 -7.35 24.78 -37.09
CA LYS A 530 -8.40 25.73 -36.75
C LYS A 530 -8.05 26.46 -35.46
N PHE A 531 -8.25 27.77 -35.45
CA PHE A 531 -7.96 28.62 -34.30
C PHE A 531 -9.21 29.39 -33.88
N ILE A 532 -9.57 29.30 -32.59
CA ILE A 532 -10.75 29.94 -32.01
C ILE A 532 -10.32 30.64 -30.72
N GLY A 533 -10.63 31.92 -30.55
CA GLY A 533 -10.31 32.67 -29.32
C GLY A 533 -9.44 33.88 -29.60
N GLU A 534 -8.34 34.07 -28.88
CA GLU A 534 -7.55 35.32 -28.96
C GLU A 534 -6.05 35.01 -28.97
N VAL A 535 -5.31 35.71 -29.82
CA VAL A 535 -3.85 35.77 -29.79
C VAL A 535 -3.46 37.22 -29.55
N VAL A 536 -2.73 37.49 -28.46
CA VAL A 536 -2.27 38.84 -28.12
C VAL A 536 -0.98 39.20 -28.85
N GLY A 537 -0.08 38.22 -29.02
CA GLY A 537 1.17 38.40 -29.77
C GLY A 537 0.99 38.29 -31.28
N THR A 538 2.10 38.13 -31.99
CA THR A 538 2.10 38.00 -33.45
C THR A 538 1.73 36.58 -33.87
N VAL A 539 0.96 36.46 -34.94
CA VAL A 539 0.75 35.18 -35.63
C VAL A 539 1.77 35.07 -36.76
N THR A 540 2.50 33.96 -36.82
CA THR A 540 3.48 33.66 -37.87
C THR A 540 3.08 32.39 -38.59
N ARG A 541 3.02 32.44 -39.92
CA ARG A 541 2.58 31.34 -40.79
C ARG A 541 3.69 31.00 -41.77
N THR A 542 4.23 29.79 -41.71
CA THR A 542 5.39 29.41 -42.53
C THR A 542 5.01 28.27 -43.47
N GLY A 543 4.76 28.58 -44.75
CA GLY A 543 4.56 27.57 -45.80
C GLY A 543 3.29 26.71 -45.64
N THR A 544 2.27 27.20 -44.94
CA THR A 544 1.09 26.41 -44.56
C THR A 544 -0.12 26.58 -45.48
N THR A 545 -0.96 25.56 -45.63
CA THR A 545 -2.25 25.60 -46.34
C THR A 545 -3.43 25.19 -45.44
N GLY A 546 -4.64 25.65 -45.79
CA GLY A 546 -5.90 25.22 -45.16
C GLY A 546 -6.14 25.65 -43.71
N ASN A 547 -5.23 26.38 -43.08
CA ASN A 547 -5.41 26.86 -41.71
C ASN A 547 -6.51 27.94 -41.61
N ASP A 548 -7.48 27.74 -40.71
CA ASP A 548 -8.60 28.64 -40.43
C ASP A 548 -8.34 29.47 -39.18
N PHE A 549 -8.18 30.78 -39.37
CA PHE A 549 -7.97 31.76 -38.30
C PHE A 549 -9.18 32.66 -38.09
N THR A 550 -10.27 32.45 -38.83
CA THR A 550 -11.46 33.32 -38.77
C THR A 550 -12.16 33.30 -37.41
N GLY A 551 -11.90 32.26 -36.60
CA GLY A 551 -12.36 32.16 -35.21
C GLY A 551 -11.51 32.95 -34.21
N LEU A 552 -10.39 33.58 -34.63
CA LEU A 552 -9.59 34.44 -33.76
C LEU A 552 -10.19 35.85 -33.68
N LYS A 553 -10.15 36.43 -32.48
CA LYS A 553 -10.59 37.78 -32.20
C LYS A 553 -9.71 38.76 -32.97
N GLY A 554 -10.33 39.67 -33.72
CA GLY A 554 -9.61 40.63 -34.56
C GLY A 554 -9.10 40.06 -35.89
N TRP A 555 -9.42 38.80 -36.21
CA TRP A 555 -9.24 38.23 -37.54
C TRP A 555 -10.56 38.32 -38.32
N SER A 556 -10.51 38.69 -39.59
CA SER A 556 -11.68 38.73 -40.47
C SER A 556 -11.36 38.12 -41.84
N GLY A 557 -12.33 37.38 -42.38
CA GLY A 557 -12.51 37.14 -43.81
C GLY A 557 -13.62 38.06 -44.35
N GLU A 558 -13.40 38.66 -45.53
CA GLU A 558 -14.20 39.72 -46.23
C GLU A 558 -14.35 41.10 -45.52
N ILE A 559 -13.91 42.18 -46.18
CA ILE A 559 -14.23 43.61 -45.91
C ILE A 559 -15.17 44.13 -46.99
N VAL A 560 -16.14 44.95 -46.61
CA VAL A 560 -16.97 45.77 -47.51
C VAL A 560 -16.57 47.24 -47.35
N LEU A 561 -16.35 47.95 -48.46
CA LEU A 561 -16.03 49.38 -48.57
C LEU A 561 -17.26 50.19 -49.02
N PRO A 562 -17.35 51.48 -48.65
CA PRO A 562 -18.42 52.38 -49.10
C PRO A 562 -18.44 52.52 -50.62
N GLU A 563 -19.60 52.92 -51.16
CA GLU A 563 -19.77 53.21 -52.59
C GLU A 563 -18.82 54.35 -53.01
N LEU A 564 -18.02 54.10 -54.05
CA LEU A 564 -17.04 55.04 -54.58
C LEU A 564 -17.42 55.42 -56.01
N THR A 565 -17.31 56.70 -56.35
CA THR A 565 -17.51 57.21 -57.72
C THR A 565 -16.24 57.16 -58.54
N THR A 566 -16.36 56.72 -59.79
CA THR A 566 -15.26 56.70 -60.75
C THR A 566 -14.86 58.10 -61.20
N ASP A 567 -13.57 58.30 -61.47
CA ASP A 567 -13.02 59.53 -62.04
C ASP A 567 -13.41 59.70 -63.52
N THR A 568 -12.94 60.78 -64.17
CA THR A 568 -13.22 61.08 -65.58
C THR A 568 -12.68 60.03 -66.56
N ALA A 569 -11.78 59.15 -66.12
CA ALA A 569 -11.26 58.01 -66.89
C ALA A 569 -11.92 56.68 -66.47
N GLY A 570 -12.96 56.71 -65.64
CA GLY A 570 -13.63 55.51 -65.13
C GLY A 570 -12.91 54.82 -63.98
N ARG A 571 -11.90 55.43 -63.37
CA ARG A 571 -11.04 54.79 -62.36
C ARG A 571 -11.42 55.12 -60.94
N VAL A 572 -11.12 54.20 -60.04
CA VAL A 572 -11.26 54.40 -58.60
C VAL A 572 -10.08 53.75 -57.88
N THR A 573 -9.46 54.51 -56.98
CA THR A 573 -8.37 54.01 -56.13
C THR A 573 -8.94 53.59 -54.80
N VAL A 574 -8.87 52.31 -54.52
CA VAL A 574 -9.18 51.73 -53.22
C VAL A 574 -7.90 51.71 -52.40
N THR A 575 -7.83 52.58 -51.40
CA THR A 575 -6.78 52.50 -50.38
C THR A 575 -7.11 51.37 -49.41
N VAL A 576 -6.26 50.36 -49.42
CA VAL A 576 -6.36 49.25 -48.48
C VAL A 576 -5.35 49.48 -47.36
N PRO A 577 -5.78 49.55 -46.09
CA PRO A 577 -4.86 49.68 -44.96
C PRO A 577 -3.79 48.57 -45.03
N LYS A 578 -2.53 48.96 -45.23
CA LYS A 578 -1.42 48.01 -45.34
C LYS A 578 -1.09 47.47 -43.94
N HIS A 579 -1.30 46.17 -43.71
CA HIS A 579 -0.64 45.49 -42.60
C HIS A 579 0.84 45.27 -42.97
N ALA A 580 1.76 45.36 -42.00
CA ALA A 580 3.20 45.28 -42.27
C ALA A 580 3.65 43.98 -42.98
N SER A 581 2.82 42.92 -42.94
CA SER A 581 3.08 41.59 -43.52
C SER A 581 1.88 40.97 -44.26
N ALA A 582 0.80 41.73 -44.50
CA ALA A 582 -0.38 41.25 -45.23
C ALA A 582 -0.33 41.57 -46.73
N GLN A 583 -0.91 40.70 -47.56
CA GLN A 583 -1.19 40.95 -48.98
C GLN A 583 -2.69 40.86 -49.26
N ILE A 584 -3.16 41.72 -50.15
CA ILE A 584 -4.55 41.75 -50.63
C ILE A 584 -4.70 40.64 -51.67
N ARG A 585 -5.63 39.70 -51.49
CA ARG A 585 -5.81 38.57 -52.42
C ARG A 585 -6.99 38.73 -53.36
N THR A 586 -8.10 39.25 -52.86
CA THR A 586 -9.32 39.33 -53.66
C THR A 586 -10.10 40.58 -53.32
N ALA A 587 -10.52 41.28 -54.37
CA ALA A 587 -11.36 42.45 -54.29
C ALA A 587 -12.39 42.37 -55.41
N TYR A 588 -13.65 42.40 -55.02
CA TYR A 588 -14.82 42.39 -55.89
C TYR A 588 -15.56 43.70 -55.71
N ALA A 589 -16.41 44.05 -56.65
CA ALA A 589 -17.32 45.18 -56.49
C ALA A 589 -18.69 44.80 -57.04
N THR A 590 -19.73 45.29 -56.40
CA THR A 590 -21.12 45.19 -56.83
C THR A 590 -21.47 46.45 -57.60
N ILE A 591 -21.79 46.29 -58.88
CA ILE A 591 -22.27 47.36 -59.77
C ILE A 591 -23.79 47.48 -59.60
N PRO A 592 -24.37 48.68 -59.45
CA PRO A 592 -25.81 48.86 -59.27
C PRO A 592 -26.66 48.22 -60.38
N LEU A 593 -27.87 47.78 -60.03
CA LEU A 593 -28.76 46.87 -60.77
C LEU A 593 -29.22 47.27 -62.20
N ASN A 594 -28.69 48.32 -62.82
CA ASN A 594 -29.20 48.86 -64.09
C ASN A 594 -28.19 48.84 -65.25
N THR A 595 -27.05 48.16 -65.11
CA THR A 595 -25.94 48.26 -66.09
C THR A 595 -25.36 46.90 -66.45
N SER A 596 -26.17 46.06 -67.10
CA SER A 596 -25.82 44.69 -67.50
C SER A 596 -24.65 44.57 -68.49
N GLU A 597 -24.11 45.68 -68.99
CA GLU A 597 -23.01 45.72 -69.96
C GLU A 597 -21.70 46.31 -69.38
N TYR A 598 -21.62 46.57 -68.07
CA TYR A 598 -20.41 47.16 -67.45
C TYR A 598 -19.52 46.10 -66.80
N GLU A 599 -18.21 46.27 -66.94
CA GLU A 599 -17.21 45.42 -66.31
C GLU A 599 -16.22 46.23 -65.47
N LEU A 600 -15.66 45.60 -64.44
CA LEU A 600 -14.67 46.24 -63.56
C LEU A 600 -13.31 45.53 -63.70
N LYS A 601 -12.27 46.30 -64.00
CA LYS A 601 -10.92 45.81 -64.27
C LYS A 601 -9.92 46.34 -63.26
N VAL A 602 -9.12 45.46 -62.65
CA VAL A 602 -7.97 45.89 -61.83
C VAL A 602 -6.85 46.37 -62.76
N ILE A 603 -6.39 47.60 -62.58
CA ILE A 603 -5.37 48.21 -63.44
C ILE A 603 -4.06 48.52 -62.72
N SER A 604 -4.04 48.57 -61.38
CA SER A 604 -2.79 48.72 -60.62
C SER A 604 -2.91 48.23 -59.19
N ILE A 605 -1.82 47.68 -58.65
CA ILE A 605 -1.64 47.39 -57.23
C ILE A 605 -0.27 47.93 -56.83
N SER A 606 -0.23 48.90 -55.91
CA SER A 606 1.04 49.49 -55.44
C SER A 606 0.90 50.11 -54.06
N GLY A 607 1.86 49.84 -53.17
CA GLY A 607 2.06 50.61 -51.94
C GLY A 607 0.92 50.61 -50.89
N GLY A 608 -0.06 49.70 -51.00
CA GLY A 608 -1.28 49.69 -50.16
C GLY A 608 -2.54 50.16 -50.90
N ASN A 609 -2.43 50.56 -52.17
CA ASN A 609 -3.56 50.95 -52.99
C ASN A 609 -3.82 49.93 -54.09
N VAL A 610 -5.10 49.68 -54.37
CA VAL A 610 -5.57 48.90 -55.53
C VAL A 610 -6.42 49.84 -56.38
N ILE A 611 -6.12 49.93 -57.67
CA ILE A 611 -6.84 50.80 -58.61
C ILE A 611 -7.67 49.93 -59.54
N PHE A 612 -8.96 50.25 -59.62
CA PHE A 612 -9.92 49.64 -60.53
C PHE A 612 -10.33 50.64 -61.60
N GLU A 613 -10.72 50.14 -62.77
CA GLU A 613 -11.32 50.88 -63.87
C GLU A 613 -12.64 50.22 -64.24
N LEU A 614 -13.74 50.97 -64.20
CA LEU A 614 -15.07 50.54 -64.64
C LEU A 614 -15.22 50.87 -66.13
N GLN A 615 -15.51 49.88 -66.95
CA GLN A 615 -15.62 50.00 -68.39
C GLN A 615 -17.03 49.63 -68.89
N ASP A 616 -17.46 50.24 -70.00
CA ASP A 616 -18.66 49.84 -70.73
C ASP A 616 -18.40 48.65 -71.68
N GLY A 617 -19.44 48.16 -72.35
CA GLY A 617 -19.34 47.03 -73.28
C GLY A 617 -18.44 47.26 -74.51
N ALA A 618 -17.94 48.49 -74.71
CA ALA A 618 -16.96 48.85 -75.73
C ALA A 618 -15.55 49.08 -75.17
N GLY A 619 -15.36 48.92 -73.85
CA GLY A 619 -14.08 49.07 -73.16
C GLY A 619 -13.73 50.51 -72.76
N ASN A 620 -14.67 51.46 -72.86
CA ASN A 620 -14.42 52.85 -72.47
C ASN A 620 -14.69 53.05 -70.97
N GLY A 621 -13.86 53.86 -70.32
CA GLY A 621 -14.04 54.21 -68.90
C GLY A 621 -15.36 54.93 -68.64
N VAL A 622 -16.16 54.43 -67.70
CA VAL A 622 -17.45 55.01 -67.34
C VAL A 622 -17.28 55.98 -66.18
N ALA A 623 -17.33 57.28 -66.46
CA ALA A 623 -17.12 58.33 -65.47
C ALA A 623 -18.33 58.56 -64.54
N THR A 624 -18.08 58.98 -63.30
CA THR A 624 -19.08 59.43 -62.31
C THR A 624 -20.17 58.41 -61.95
N THR A 625 -19.90 57.12 -62.17
CA THR A 625 -20.80 56.02 -61.76
C THR A 625 -20.39 55.48 -60.41
N ALA A 626 -21.38 55.17 -59.57
CA ALA A 626 -21.15 54.74 -58.21
C ALA A 626 -21.06 53.20 -58.13
N VAL A 627 -20.04 52.67 -57.44
CA VAL A 627 -19.76 51.23 -57.34
C VAL A 627 -19.44 50.87 -55.89
N THR A 628 -20.05 49.81 -55.35
CA THR A 628 -19.76 49.32 -53.99
C THR A 628 -18.69 48.24 -54.02
N PHE A 629 -17.66 48.29 -53.17
CA PHE A 629 -16.53 47.37 -53.20
C PHE A 629 -16.51 46.42 -52.01
N ASN A 630 -16.19 45.14 -52.20
CA ASN A 630 -15.89 44.17 -51.15
C ASN A 630 -14.48 43.59 -51.38
N TYR A 631 -13.55 43.70 -50.43
CA TYR A 631 -12.25 43.04 -50.50
C TYR A 631 -12.00 42.14 -49.30
N SER A 632 -11.55 40.91 -49.52
CA SER A 632 -11.02 40.09 -48.44
C SER A 632 -9.54 40.39 -48.28
N TYR A 633 -9.15 40.77 -47.06
CA TYR A 633 -7.75 40.88 -46.65
C TYR A 633 -7.44 39.72 -45.73
N PHE A 634 -6.23 39.21 -45.87
CA PHE A 634 -5.66 38.29 -44.92
C PHE A 634 -4.52 39.02 -44.23
N CYS A 635 -4.64 39.19 -42.92
CA CYS A 635 -3.50 39.58 -42.13
C CYS A 635 -2.57 38.38 -41.94
N SER A 636 -1.26 38.64 -42.05
CA SER A 636 -0.20 37.79 -41.52
C SER A 636 -0.33 37.67 -40.00
#